data_AF-A0A8D8YNT5-F1
#
_entry.id   AF-A0A8D8YNT5-F1
#
_cell.length_a   1.000
_cell.length_b   1.000
_cell.length_c   1.000
_cell.angle_alpha   90.00
_cell.angle_beta   90.00
_cell.angle_gamma   90.00
#
_symmetry.space_group_name_H-M   'P 1'
#
loop_
_entity.id
_entity.type
_entity.pdbx_description
1 polymer ?
#
loop_
_entity_poly.entity_id
_entity_poly.type
_entity_poly.pdbx_seq_one_letter_code
_entity_poly.pdbx_strand_id
1 'polypeptide(L)'
;MSGRHQDLGSNSSVDEMSGKLSNMSTQDLKKKPKQKKKHSLEQKVKAVDISTKKKKIHSEQRSQKVHETEYRDISDTEHVLTPGTCSNMFEVKENWEENEASGVSAMQNRNDDTPKTNGHHSNVGRTGTMNLFDKKKSNFSYYLEANRSALLRCCPNTVINFNGVLNVKVLQGSIRIAGYMVTKHESRPIKVYSLNSYTYIPIELLKSERDKVKTKKLTKAMREIGVSEDNMHTILECLEPNEILLYIQLAAESSPRDKVLFHMIGRLNISIPYLLPDKAYFHQHEEPADLLEKHLKTRFFKTINNTIGAPVLTEPPEWSQLFSQCVQPQTARLVLCGGSGVGKTTLLRYLINRSVAEFGKALVIDLDPGQTEFYLPGTLSATVIDEPIFGPNFVHILNRGRLPEKCLFLGDVKIHSTAHYYIDQVCSILNYCHTCEEFQSIPWFVNTMGYVRDQGMAMNCRIIQETRPTHVVQIQGKKPDENFPSDLTPNFVRQSSFRSNHNKESRGDTVGLNFELIVLDSVKNKPFDNMNKSLKPADKRKNVLIAYWSPMYNEIKPEYSVNQLTPYGCQLKHLSVECVTGTSGGGLKRHEIFAAMNGEMVALCVANNGTTQEQTHCLGYGIVYCIDPDRHELFILTPLDLNQMARVKTLLLGSPSLSLPRKFLDARCKELYAARLPYAVSGEGQITSKTTSRSYRQPAKFRTRASKS
;
A
#
# COMPACT_ATOMS: atom_id res chain seq x y z
N MET A 1 -5.95 34.28 -53.28
CA MET A 1 -5.94 33.66 -54.62
C MET A 1 -6.36 32.20 -54.42
N SER A 2 -7.55 31.74 -54.81
CA SER A 2 -8.09 31.55 -56.19
C SER A 2 -7.34 30.45 -56.96
N GLY A 3 -7.95 29.36 -57.45
CA GLY A 3 -9.31 28.82 -57.23
C GLY A 3 -9.91 28.15 -58.47
N ARG A 4 -10.70 27.07 -58.27
CA ARG A 4 -11.57 26.33 -59.22
C ARG A 4 -10.98 25.80 -60.55
N HIS A 5 -11.25 24.53 -60.85
CA HIS A 5 -11.87 23.99 -62.10
C HIS A 5 -12.40 22.57 -61.72
N GLN A 6 -13.66 22.18 -61.98
CA GLN A 6 -14.26 21.68 -63.24
C GLN A 6 -13.72 20.29 -63.69
N ASP A 7 -14.51 19.34 -64.23
CA ASP A 7 -15.99 19.16 -64.23
C ASP A 7 -16.38 17.72 -64.69
N LEU A 8 -17.64 17.33 -64.44
CA LEU A 8 -18.56 16.44 -65.23
C LEU A 8 -18.15 15.04 -65.80
N GLY A 9 -19.16 14.15 -65.86
CA GLY A 9 -19.28 13.01 -66.80
C GLY A 9 -18.90 11.62 -66.23
N SER A 10 -19.76 10.63 -65.95
CA SER A 10 -20.97 10.05 -66.59
C SER A 10 -20.73 9.11 -67.80
N ASN A 11 -20.87 7.78 -67.60
CA ASN A 11 -21.60 6.87 -68.51
C ASN A 11 -21.70 5.42 -67.97
N SER A 12 -22.51 4.58 -68.64
CA SER A 12 -23.00 3.28 -68.15
C SER A 12 -23.19 2.21 -69.23
N SER A 13 -22.71 0.99 -68.97
CA SER A 13 -23.09 -0.31 -69.58
C SER A 13 -22.28 -1.40 -68.84
N VAL A 14 -22.81 -2.48 -68.26
CA VAL A 14 -23.80 -3.49 -68.71
C VAL A 14 -23.28 -4.33 -69.88
N ASP A 15 -22.98 -5.60 -69.60
CA ASP A 15 -22.95 -6.70 -70.57
C ASP A 15 -23.27 -8.03 -69.84
N GLU A 16 -24.08 -8.88 -70.48
CA GLU A 16 -24.25 -10.31 -70.15
C GLU A 16 -23.40 -11.14 -71.17
N MET A 17 -23.35 -12.48 -71.26
CA MET A 17 -24.23 -13.55 -70.77
C MET A 17 -23.53 -14.93 -70.84
N SER A 18 -24.18 -15.95 -70.25
CA SER A 18 -24.20 -17.39 -70.62
C SER A 18 -23.23 -18.37 -69.91
N GLY A 19 -23.66 -19.60 -69.55
CA GLY A 19 -25.05 -20.10 -69.51
C GLY A 19 -25.22 -21.63 -69.28
N LYS A 20 -26.49 -22.04 -69.10
CA LYS A 20 -27.06 -23.43 -69.15
C LYS A 20 -26.69 -24.40 -68.00
N LEU A 21 -27.64 -24.78 -67.13
CA LEU A 21 -28.51 -25.99 -67.15
C LEU A 21 -27.76 -27.32 -66.83
N SER A 22 -28.19 -28.22 -65.94
CA SER A 22 -29.38 -28.33 -65.04
C SER A 22 -29.01 -29.22 -63.78
N ASN A 23 -29.82 -29.97 -62.99
CA ASN A 23 -31.20 -30.48 -63.09
C ASN A 23 -31.83 -30.94 -61.72
N MET A 24 -33.06 -31.50 -61.82
CA MET A 24 -33.95 -32.27 -60.91
C MET A 24 -33.35 -33.39 -60.01
N SER A 25 -33.97 -33.89 -58.91
CA SER A 25 -35.23 -33.54 -58.18
C SER A 25 -35.41 -34.31 -56.82
N THR A 26 -36.46 -33.95 -56.05
CA THR A 26 -37.29 -34.81 -55.13
C THR A 26 -36.66 -35.46 -53.86
N GLN A 27 -37.33 -35.62 -52.69
CA GLN A 27 -38.61 -35.12 -52.14
C GLN A 27 -38.67 -35.26 -50.58
N ASP A 28 -39.78 -34.85 -49.95
CA ASP A 28 -40.06 -34.79 -48.50
C ASP A 28 -39.99 -36.11 -47.70
N LEU A 29 -39.77 -36.02 -46.36
CA LEU A 29 -40.83 -36.31 -45.37
C LEU A 29 -40.46 -36.01 -43.89
N LYS A 30 -41.50 -35.78 -43.06
CA LYS A 30 -41.41 -35.42 -41.63
C LYS A 30 -41.51 -36.65 -40.71
N LYS A 31 -40.78 -36.69 -39.58
CA LYS A 31 -41.22 -37.33 -38.31
C LYS A 31 -40.34 -36.96 -37.10
N LYS A 32 -40.98 -36.81 -35.92
CA LYS A 32 -40.35 -36.78 -34.57
C LYS A 32 -40.54 -38.17 -33.89
N PRO A 33 -40.24 -38.38 -32.59
CA PRO A 33 -38.91 -38.56 -32.00
C PRO A 33 -38.81 -39.87 -31.15
N LYS A 34 -37.61 -40.30 -30.68
CA LYS A 34 -37.47 -41.02 -29.38
C LYS A 34 -36.03 -41.27 -28.88
N GLN A 35 -35.98 -41.50 -27.57
CA GLN A 35 -34.86 -41.68 -26.63
C GLN A 35 -33.89 -42.86 -26.90
N LYS A 36 -32.68 -42.78 -26.27
CA LYS A 36 -32.16 -43.62 -25.14
C LYS A 36 -30.81 -44.34 -25.33
N LYS A 37 -30.13 -44.51 -24.17
CA LYS A 37 -28.84 -45.21 -23.88
C LYS A 37 -27.60 -44.52 -24.47
N LYS A 38 -26.52 -44.21 -23.72
CA LYS A 38 -25.67 -44.96 -22.76
C LYS A 38 -24.91 -46.14 -23.39
N HIS A 39 -23.59 -45.97 -23.52
CA HIS A 39 -22.61 -47.05 -23.37
C HIS A 39 -21.46 -46.58 -22.46
N SER A 40 -20.60 -47.52 -22.06
CA SER A 40 -19.61 -47.40 -20.97
C SER A 40 -18.26 -47.98 -21.40
N LEU A 41 -17.33 -48.12 -20.44
CA LEU A 41 -16.00 -48.76 -20.53
C LEU A 41 -14.90 -47.87 -21.17
N GLU A 42 -13.63 -47.95 -20.79
CA GLU A 42 -12.99 -48.31 -19.50
C GLU A 42 -11.47 -48.00 -19.61
N GLN A 43 -10.77 -47.59 -18.54
CA GLN A 43 -9.32 -47.81 -18.45
C GLN A 43 -8.71 -47.73 -17.03
N LYS A 44 -8.46 -48.93 -16.48
CA LYS A 44 -7.35 -49.36 -15.61
C LYS A 44 -6.52 -48.31 -14.85
N VAL A 45 -6.58 -48.38 -13.53
CA VAL A 45 -5.51 -47.95 -12.60
C VAL A 45 -4.81 -49.21 -12.04
N LYS A 46 -3.48 -49.21 -11.94
CA LYS A 46 -2.71 -50.24 -11.20
C LYS A 46 -2.42 -49.76 -9.78
N ALA A 47 -2.41 -50.68 -8.82
CA ALA A 47 -1.98 -50.44 -7.44
C ALA A 47 -0.68 -51.20 -7.12
N VAL A 48 0.14 -50.65 -6.23
CA VAL A 48 1.19 -51.33 -5.45
C VAL A 48 1.27 -50.65 -4.07
N ASP A 49 1.43 -51.44 -3.00
CA ASP A 49 1.48 -50.99 -1.61
C ASP A 49 2.78 -50.26 -1.21
N ILE A 50 2.67 -49.39 -0.20
CA ILE A 50 3.73 -49.16 0.80
C ILE A 50 3.11 -49.18 2.21
N SER A 51 3.82 -49.77 3.18
CA SER A 51 3.29 -50.22 4.46
C SER A 51 3.15 -49.14 5.54
N THR A 52 2.21 -49.35 6.47
CA THR A 52 2.00 -48.50 7.65
C THR A 52 3.02 -48.75 8.76
N LYS A 53 3.57 -47.69 9.37
CA LYS A 53 4.17 -47.74 10.72
C LYS A 53 3.48 -46.76 11.66
N LYS A 54 2.88 -47.27 12.74
CA LYS A 54 2.36 -46.47 13.87
C LYS A 54 3.49 -46.08 14.83
N LYS A 55 3.42 -44.89 15.42
CA LYS A 55 3.82 -44.65 16.82
C LYS A 55 2.97 -43.53 17.44
N LYS A 56 2.84 -43.56 18.76
CA LYS A 56 1.90 -42.72 19.53
C LYS A 56 2.42 -41.29 19.71
N ILE A 57 1.49 -40.35 19.89
CA ILE A 57 1.70 -39.11 20.66
C ILE A 57 0.83 -39.24 21.91
N HIS A 58 1.36 -38.90 23.08
CA HIS A 58 0.61 -38.85 24.33
C HIS A 58 -0.12 -37.51 24.50
N SER A 59 -1.30 -37.54 25.09
CA SER A 59 -2.04 -36.37 25.53
C SER A 59 -2.15 -36.40 27.06
N GLU A 60 -1.51 -35.46 27.74
CA GLU A 60 -1.75 -35.22 29.17
C GLU A 60 -2.77 -34.09 29.33
N GLN A 61 -3.87 -34.38 30.01
CA GLN A 61 -4.75 -33.36 30.58
C GLN A 61 -4.38 -33.20 32.05
N ARG A 62 -4.26 -31.96 32.53
CA ARG A 62 -4.17 -31.66 33.97
C ARG A 62 -5.29 -30.73 34.37
N SER A 63 -5.95 -31.05 35.47
CA SER A 63 -7.23 -30.49 35.88
C SER A 63 -7.08 -29.60 37.11
N GLN A 64 -7.67 -28.41 37.09
CA GLN A 64 -8.05 -27.60 38.26
C GLN A 64 -9.39 -26.94 37.89
N LYS A 65 -10.51 -27.42 38.44
CA LYS A 65 -11.09 -26.97 39.72
C LYS A 65 -11.29 -25.45 39.77
N VAL A 66 -12.49 -25.03 39.37
CA VAL A 66 -13.08 -23.75 39.78
C VAL A 66 -13.63 -23.92 41.19
N HIS A 67 -13.45 -22.92 42.05
CA HIS A 67 -14.23 -22.77 43.28
C HIS A 67 -15.33 -21.74 43.03
N GLU A 68 -16.57 -22.12 43.31
CA GLU A 68 -17.67 -21.17 43.45
C GLU A 68 -17.56 -20.46 44.80
N THR A 69 -17.97 -19.19 44.86
CA THR A 69 -18.16 -18.47 46.12
C THR A 69 -19.23 -17.40 45.89
N GLU A 70 -20.46 -17.70 46.31
CA GLU A 70 -21.52 -16.70 46.41
C GLU A 70 -21.20 -15.73 47.56
N TYR A 71 -21.55 -14.44 47.44
CA TYR A 71 -22.38 -13.79 48.47
C TYR A 71 -22.88 -12.37 48.08
N ARG A 72 -24.19 -12.17 48.24
CA ARG A 72 -24.94 -10.92 48.55
C ARG A 72 -24.79 -9.67 47.69
N ASP A 73 -25.94 -9.20 47.21
CA ASP A 73 -26.25 -7.79 46.98
C ASP A 73 -26.13 -6.96 48.27
N ILE A 74 -25.72 -5.70 48.13
CA ILE A 74 -26.06 -4.59 49.05
C ILE A 74 -26.46 -3.40 48.18
N SER A 75 -27.54 -2.72 48.54
CA SER A 75 -28.13 -1.60 47.81
C SER A 75 -27.57 -0.24 48.22
N ASP A 76 -27.67 0.70 47.27
CA ASP A 76 -27.90 2.15 47.42
C ASP A 76 -27.26 2.91 48.60
N THR A 77 -26.40 3.89 48.26
CA THR A 77 -26.51 5.24 48.86
C THR A 77 -25.87 6.29 47.95
N GLU A 78 -26.56 7.42 47.75
CA GLU A 78 -26.03 8.58 47.04
C GLU A 78 -25.13 9.42 47.95
N HIS A 79 -24.16 10.17 47.41
CA HIS A 79 -23.84 11.53 47.91
C HIS A 79 -23.02 12.39 46.93
N VAL A 80 -23.72 13.39 46.36
CA VAL A 80 -23.38 14.81 46.15
C VAL A 80 -21.90 15.25 45.99
N LEU A 81 -21.66 16.06 44.95
CA LEU A 81 -20.41 16.78 44.62
C LEU A 81 -20.10 17.97 45.55
N THR A 82 -18.81 18.31 45.74
CA THR A 82 -18.23 19.67 45.50
C THR A 82 -16.70 19.69 45.70
N PRO A 83 -15.95 20.70 45.16
CA PRO A 83 -14.48 20.66 45.08
C PRO A 83 -13.73 21.41 46.19
N GLY A 84 -12.46 21.07 46.39
CA GLY A 84 -11.50 21.78 47.26
C GLY A 84 -10.10 21.90 46.61
N THR A 85 -9.34 22.93 47.00
CA THR A 85 -8.07 23.35 46.36
C THR A 85 -6.83 23.15 47.25
N CYS A 86 -5.64 23.35 46.66
CA CYS A 86 -4.33 23.51 47.33
C CYS A 86 -3.71 22.21 47.90
N SER A 87 -2.39 22.10 48.09
CA SER A 87 -1.20 22.76 47.49
C SER A 87 0.09 22.09 48.02
N ASN A 88 1.23 22.31 47.37
CA ASN A 88 2.59 21.96 47.83
C ASN A 88 2.91 20.45 47.88
N MET A 89 4.16 19.98 48.06
CA MET A 89 5.50 20.35 47.55
C MET A 89 6.47 19.25 48.05
N PHE A 90 7.70 19.20 47.54
CA PHE A 90 8.72 18.13 47.73
C PHE A 90 8.35 16.82 47.01
N GLU A 91 9.15 16.22 46.11
CA GLU A 91 10.63 16.05 46.02
C GLU A 91 11.18 15.05 47.03
N VAL A 92 11.75 13.94 46.53
CA VAL A 92 13.03 13.32 46.96
C VAL A 92 13.26 11.95 46.29
N LYS A 93 14.37 11.87 45.54
CA LYS A 93 15.24 10.70 45.24
C LYS A 93 14.68 9.41 44.64
N GLU A 94 15.28 9.04 43.51
CA GLU A 94 15.57 7.65 43.16
C GLU A 94 16.50 7.00 44.20
N ASN A 95 16.36 5.70 44.43
CA ASN A 95 17.49 4.85 44.81
C ASN A 95 17.21 3.42 44.34
N TRP A 96 18.21 2.78 43.73
CA TRP A 96 18.21 1.33 43.47
C TRP A 96 19.04 0.67 44.57
N GLU A 97 18.48 -0.34 45.22
CA GLU A 97 19.24 -1.21 46.13
C GLU A 97 19.39 -2.60 45.52
N GLU A 98 20.62 -3.01 45.29
CA GLU A 98 20.98 -4.39 45.01
C GLU A 98 20.88 -5.21 46.32
N ASN A 99 20.52 -6.49 46.22
CA ASN A 99 20.66 -7.43 47.32
C ASN A 99 21.20 -8.76 46.80
N GLU A 100 22.46 -9.06 47.13
CA GLU A 100 23.05 -10.39 46.96
C GLU A 100 22.60 -11.34 48.08
N ALA A 101 22.46 -12.64 47.77
CA ALA A 101 22.36 -13.69 48.79
C ALA A 101 22.92 -15.03 48.27
N SER A 102 24.26 -15.17 48.32
CA SER A 102 25.04 -16.40 48.58
C SER A 102 24.47 -17.80 48.23
N GLY A 103 25.17 -18.56 47.37
CA GLY A 103 24.72 -19.90 46.92
C GLY A 103 25.74 -21.06 46.78
N VAL A 104 27.05 -20.85 46.97
CA VAL A 104 28.12 -21.86 47.26
C VAL A 104 28.38 -23.06 46.31
N SER A 105 29.67 -23.25 45.96
CA SER A 105 30.38 -24.49 45.52
C SER A 105 30.49 -24.79 44.00
N ALA A 106 31.66 -25.17 43.43
CA ALA A 106 33.08 -25.12 43.87
C ALA A 106 34.06 -25.41 42.68
N MET A 107 35.37 -25.38 42.97
CA MET A 107 36.53 -25.78 42.12
C MET A 107 36.96 -24.73 41.07
N GLN A 108 38.10 -24.03 41.24
CA GLN A 108 39.50 -24.45 40.95
C GLN A 108 39.75 -24.60 39.43
N ASN A 109 40.74 -24.00 38.76
CA ASN A 109 42.03 -23.31 39.10
C ASN A 109 42.42 -22.39 37.89
N ARG A 110 43.34 -21.40 37.89
CA ARG A 110 44.26 -20.75 38.88
C ARG A 110 44.85 -19.43 38.30
N ASN A 111 45.59 -18.67 39.13
CA ASN A 111 46.82 -17.84 38.92
C ASN A 111 47.22 -17.29 37.51
N ASP A 112 47.79 -16.08 37.36
CA ASP A 112 47.91 -14.90 38.27
C ASP A 112 48.45 -13.64 37.51
N ASP A 113 48.83 -12.61 38.28
CA ASP A 113 49.78 -11.52 37.95
C ASP A 113 49.31 -10.37 37.04
N THR A 114 48.78 -9.32 37.69
CA THR A 114 48.86 -7.93 37.20
C THR A 114 50.26 -7.34 37.42
N PRO A 115 50.63 -6.26 36.71
CA PRO A 115 50.75 -5.00 37.46
C PRO A 115 49.88 -3.85 36.92
N LYS A 116 49.45 -2.97 37.82
CA LYS A 116 48.67 -1.77 37.51
C LYS A 116 49.55 -0.64 36.96
N THR A 117 49.04 0.14 36.01
CA THR A 117 49.45 1.54 35.81
C THR A 117 48.20 2.42 35.66
N ASN A 118 48.23 3.62 36.23
CA ASN A 118 47.14 4.61 36.16
C ASN A 118 47.43 5.60 35.03
N GLY A 119 46.42 6.02 34.26
CA GLY A 119 46.59 7.09 33.27
C GLY A 119 45.38 7.39 32.39
N HIS A 120 44.66 8.48 32.72
CA HIS A 120 43.68 9.21 31.90
C HIS A 120 42.64 8.45 31.04
N HIS A 121 41.37 8.57 31.45
CA HIS A 121 40.24 8.32 30.56
C HIS A 121 40.17 9.38 29.45
N SER A 122 40.45 8.98 28.21
CA SER A 122 40.04 9.70 27.01
C SER A 122 39.02 8.85 26.23
N ASN A 123 37.75 9.24 26.28
CA ASN A 123 36.69 8.61 25.47
C ASN A 123 36.77 9.11 24.02
N VAL A 124 37.86 8.76 23.32
CA VAL A 124 38.00 8.91 21.88
C VAL A 124 37.15 7.85 21.18
N GLY A 125 36.52 8.21 20.06
CA GLY A 125 35.62 7.31 19.34
C GLY A 125 36.33 6.03 18.88
N ARG A 126 35.77 4.85 19.20
CA ARG A 126 36.24 3.57 18.64
C ARG A 126 35.85 3.47 17.16
N THR A 127 36.75 3.92 16.30
CA THR A 127 36.69 3.73 14.83
C THR A 127 36.76 2.24 14.49
N GLY A 128 35.60 1.64 14.24
CA GLY A 128 35.43 0.20 13.99
C GLY A 128 35.89 -0.27 12.61
N THR A 129 37.16 -0.11 12.24
CA THR A 129 37.70 -0.60 10.97
C THR A 129 37.91 -2.12 11.00
N MET A 130 36.84 -2.90 10.78
CA MET A 130 36.93 -4.32 10.43
C MET A 130 36.22 -4.61 9.10
N ASN A 131 36.94 -5.30 8.21
CA ASN A 131 36.44 -5.72 6.90
C ASN A 131 35.45 -6.88 7.05
N LEU A 132 34.17 -6.62 6.76
CA LEU A 132 33.09 -7.62 6.88
C LEU A 132 33.09 -8.72 5.82
N PHE A 133 33.88 -8.57 4.76
CA PHE A 133 33.92 -9.51 3.64
C PHE A 133 35.34 -9.79 3.17
N ASP A 134 36.12 -10.47 4.01
CA ASP A 134 37.46 -11.04 3.75
C ASP A 134 38.59 -10.01 3.47
N LYS A 135 39.77 -10.26 4.05
CA LYS A 135 41.00 -9.46 3.89
C LYS A 135 41.57 -9.52 2.47
N LYS A 136 41.03 -10.35 1.57
CA LYS A 136 41.54 -10.51 0.18
C LYS A 136 40.73 -9.79 -0.90
N LYS A 137 39.53 -9.27 -0.62
CA LYS A 137 38.72 -8.36 -1.47
C LYS A 137 37.38 -8.00 -0.80
N SER A 138 37.37 -7.00 0.07
CA SER A 138 36.13 -6.48 0.67
C SER A 138 35.48 -5.42 -0.23
N ASN A 139 34.24 -5.66 -0.67
CA ASN A 139 33.48 -4.73 -1.51
C ASN A 139 32.87 -3.53 -0.73
N PHE A 140 33.12 -3.45 0.58
CA PHE A 140 32.37 -2.62 1.51
C PHE A 140 33.19 -2.34 2.78
N SER A 141 33.25 -1.08 3.18
CA SER A 141 33.69 -0.63 4.51
C SER A 141 32.82 0.55 4.97
N TYR A 142 32.81 0.81 6.28
CA TYR A 142 31.99 1.87 6.87
C TYR A 142 32.73 2.62 7.97
N TYR A 143 32.28 3.84 8.25
CA TYR A 143 32.79 4.72 9.29
C TYR A 143 31.58 5.28 10.06
N LEU A 144 31.54 5.10 11.38
CA LEU A 144 30.41 5.57 12.20
C LEU A 144 30.55 7.07 12.47
N GLU A 145 29.41 7.76 12.39
CA GLU A 145 29.29 9.19 12.61
C GLU A 145 28.24 9.53 13.66
N ALA A 146 28.25 10.78 14.14
CA ALA A 146 27.29 11.27 15.11
C ALA A 146 25.83 11.17 14.62
N ASN A 147 24.87 11.39 15.52
CA ASN A 147 23.43 11.48 15.20
C ASN A 147 22.87 10.25 14.44
N ARG A 148 23.39 9.05 14.75
CA ARG A 148 23.09 7.76 14.10
C ARG A 148 23.21 7.83 12.58
N SER A 149 24.37 8.30 12.14
CA SER A 149 24.78 8.28 10.74
C SER A 149 26.07 7.49 10.54
N ALA A 150 26.37 7.15 9.29
CA ALA A 150 27.59 6.47 8.89
C ALA A 150 27.95 6.84 7.45
N LEU A 151 29.26 6.83 7.14
CA LEU A 151 29.75 6.83 5.77
C LEU A 151 30.00 5.39 5.32
N LEU A 152 29.58 5.07 4.10
CA LEU A 152 29.81 3.78 3.45
C LEU A 152 30.71 3.98 2.23
N ARG A 153 31.86 3.31 2.22
CA ARG A 153 32.79 3.25 1.08
C ARG A 153 32.61 1.89 0.40
N CYS A 154 32.26 1.88 -0.87
CA CYS A 154 31.78 0.67 -1.53
C CYS A 154 32.29 0.52 -2.97
N CYS A 155 32.55 -0.73 -3.37
CA CYS A 155 32.80 -1.08 -4.76
C CYS A 155 31.55 -0.87 -5.63
N PRO A 156 31.71 -0.40 -6.89
CA PRO A 156 30.61 -0.39 -7.86
C PRO A 156 30.16 -1.83 -8.18
N ASN A 157 28.94 -1.95 -8.73
CA ASN A 157 28.20 -3.19 -8.98
C ASN A 157 27.83 -3.98 -7.70
N THR A 158 27.91 -3.35 -6.53
CA THR A 158 27.38 -3.87 -5.26
C THR A 158 25.87 -3.57 -5.16
N VAL A 159 25.12 -4.39 -4.41
CA VAL A 159 23.71 -4.11 -4.07
C VAL A 159 23.54 -4.15 -2.56
N ILE A 160 23.10 -3.04 -1.97
CA ILE A 160 22.78 -2.95 -0.53
C ILE A 160 21.30 -3.25 -0.36
N ASN A 161 20.99 -4.33 0.36
CA ASN A 161 19.62 -4.68 0.78
C ASN A 161 19.50 -4.44 2.28
N PHE A 162 18.36 -3.90 2.73
CA PHE A 162 18.14 -3.62 4.14
C PHE A 162 16.67 -3.68 4.56
N ASN A 163 16.42 -3.79 5.87
CA ASN A 163 15.14 -3.59 6.54
C ASN A 163 15.29 -2.43 7.54
N GLY A 164 14.61 -1.31 7.26
CA GLY A 164 14.68 -0.07 8.04
C GLY A 164 14.20 1.13 7.22
N VAL A 165 14.46 2.34 7.73
CA VAL A 165 14.30 3.58 6.96
C VAL A 165 15.56 4.40 7.09
N LEU A 166 16.20 4.68 5.95
CA LEU A 166 17.46 5.41 5.87
C LEU A 166 17.28 6.70 5.06
N ASN A 167 17.87 7.80 5.54
CA ASN A 167 18.23 8.91 4.69
C ASN A 167 19.54 8.53 3.97
N VAL A 168 19.64 8.76 2.67
CA VAL A 168 20.78 8.35 1.82
C VAL A 168 21.23 9.54 0.96
N LYS A 169 22.50 9.92 1.07
CA LYS A 169 23.12 11.01 0.30
C LYS A 169 24.34 10.46 -0.43
N VAL A 170 24.36 10.58 -1.77
CA VAL A 170 25.55 10.27 -2.56
C VAL A 170 26.56 11.40 -2.41
N LEU A 171 27.80 11.06 -2.05
CA LEU A 171 28.93 12.00 -1.99
C LEU A 171 29.88 11.80 -3.19
N GLN A 172 30.13 10.54 -3.56
CA GLN A 172 30.88 10.17 -4.76
C GLN A 172 30.19 9.01 -5.49
N GLY A 173 30.25 9.01 -6.82
CA GLY A 173 29.61 8.02 -7.68
C GLY A 173 28.12 8.30 -7.95
N SER A 174 27.37 7.24 -8.19
CA SER A 174 25.93 7.25 -8.49
C SER A 174 25.28 5.92 -8.08
N ILE A 175 24.03 5.96 -7.64
CA ILE A 175 23.26 4.77 -7.24
C ILE A 175 21.90 4.75 -7.93
N ARG A 176 21.33 3.56 -8.15
CA ARG A 176 19.92 3.40 -8.57
C ARG A 176 19.08 2.91 -7.40
N ILE A 177 17.87 3.44 -7.31
CA ILE A 177 16.86 3.02 -6.33
C ILE A 177 15.51 2.99 -7.07
N ALA A 178 14.89 1.81 -7.21
CA ALA A 178 13.57 1.67 -7.84
C ALA A 178 13.41 2.41 -9.19
N GLY A 179 14.39 2.28 -10.09
CA GLY A 179 14.46 2.97 -11.39
C GLY A 179 14.95 4.42 -11.35
N TYR A 180 14.98 5.09 -10.20
CA TYR A 180 15.50 6.47 -10.08
C TYR A 180 17.02 6.49 -9.99
N MET A 181 17.65 7.47 -10.65
CA MET A 181 19.11 7.65 -10.71
C MET A 181 19.56 8.75 -9.72
N VAL A 182 20.10 8.36 -8.58
CA VAL A 182 20.58 9.28 -7.54
C VAL A 182 22.06 9.61 -7.76
N THR A 183 22.40 10.90 -7.70
CA THR A 183 23.78 11.38 -7.83
C THR A 183 24.12 12.41 -6.74
N LYS A 184 25.40 12.75 -6.63
CA LYS A 184 25.91 13.85 -5.77
C LYS A 184 25.32 15.25 -6.04
N HIS A 185 24.55 15.41 -7.12
CA HIS A 185 23.86 16.66 -7.46
C HIS A 185 22.53 16.83 -6.74
N GLU A 186 21.98 15.75 -6.16
CA GLU A 186 20.79 15.82 -5.30
C GLU A 186 21.08 16.72 -4.09
N SER A 187 20.22 17.73 -3.87
CA SER A 187 20.47 18.73 -2.83
C SER A 187 20.42 18.13 -1.42
N ARG A 188 19.39 17.33 -1.14
CA ARG A 188 19.10 16.73 0.18
C ARG A 188 19.38 15.22 0.19
N PRO A 189 19.56 14.60 1.37
CA PRO A 189 19.49 13.15 1.52
C PRO A 189 18.09 12.64 1.15
N ILE A 190 18.03 11.51 0.44
CA ILE A 190 16.80 10.84 0.01
C ILE A 190 16.35 9.84 1.07
N LYS A 191 15.08 9.88 1.49
CA LYS A 191 14.54 8.92 2.47
C LYS A 191 14.01 7.66 1.77
N VAL A 192 14.56 6.50 2.15
CA VAL A 192 14.26 5.18 1.57
C VAL A 192 13.64 4.26 2.62
N TYR A 193 12.42 3.79 2.39
CA TYR A 193 11.64 2.93 3.28
C TYR A 193 11.63 1.47 2.77
N SER A 194 12.66 0.70 3.11
CA SER A 194 12.72 -0.73 2.81
C SER A 194 12.21 -1.52 4.02
N LEU A 195 10.95 -1.96 3.99
CA LEU A 195 10.21 -2.42 5.18
C LEU A 195 9.78 -3.89 5.11
N ASN A 196 9.85 -4.58 6.25
CA ASN A 196 9.46 -5.99 6.36
C ASN A 196 7.96 -6.21 6.03
N SER A 197 7.61 -7.41 5.59
CA SER A 197 6.27 -7.81 5.10
C SER A 197 5.78 -7.07 3.83
N TYR A 198 6.51 -6.07 3.35
CA TYR A 198 6.43 -5.48 2.01
C TYR A 198 7.57 -6.03 1.12
N THR A 199 7.77 -5.43 -0.05
CA THR A 199 8.93 -5.71 -0.92
C THR A 199 10.09 -4.82 -0.49
N TYR A 200 11.26 -5.39 -0.21
CA TYR A 200 12.48 -4.63 0.08
C TYR A 200 12.96 -3.87 -1.15
N ILE A 201 13.48 -2.67 -0.93
CA ILE A 201 13.97 -1.78 -1.99
C ILE A 201 15.50 -1.80 -1.93
N PRO A 202 16.19 -2.37 -2.93
CA PRO A 202 17.64 -2.37 -2.98
C PRO A 202 18.17 -0.97 -3.32
N ILE A 203 19.42 -0.72 -2.92
CA ILE A 203 20.24 0.36 -3.45
C ILE A 203 21.30 -0.30 -4.33
N GLU A 204 21.26 -0.05 -5.63
CA GLU A 204 22.23 -0.57 -6.59
C GLU A 204 23.36 0.44 -6.80
N LEU A 205 24.61 0.00 -6.67
CA LEU A 205 25.79 0.86 -6.77
C LEU A 205 26.36 0.80 -8.18
N LEU A 206 26.38 1.92 -8.91
CA LEU A 206 26.66 1.91 -10.35
C LEU A 206 28.11 2.29 -10.66
N LYS A 207 28.76 1.52 -11.53
CA LYS A 207 30.06 1.87 -12.10
C LYS A 207 29.96 3.15 -12.93
N SER A 208 30.55 4.24 -12.45
CA SER A 208 30.85 5.42 -13.26
C SER A 208 32.20 5.24 -13.95
N GLU A 209 32.30 5.61 -15.23
CA GLU A 209 33.56 5.53 -15.99
C GLU A 209 34.34 6.86 -16.03
N ARG A 210 33.81 7.93 -15.41
CA ARG A 210 34.31 9.30 -15.57
C ARG A 210 34.45 10.10 -14.27
N ASP A 211 34.14 9.51 -13.12
CA ASP A 211 34.25 10.18 -11.81
C ASP A 211 35.67 10.15 -11.25
N LYS A 212 36.49 11.10 -11.71
CA LYS A 212 37.71 11.49 -10.98
C LYS A 212 37.32 12.07 -9.62
N VAL A 213 37.91 11.57 -8.54
CA VAL A 213 37.79 12.11 -7.17
C VAL A 213 38.09 13.61 -7.19
N LYS A 214 37.19 14.44 -6.66
CA LYS A 214 37.36 15.91 -6.58
C LYS A 214 37.46 16.33 -5.12
N THR A 215 38.56 15.95 -4.47
CA THR A 215 38.87 16.11 -3.03
C THR A 215 38.28 17.38 -2.42
N LYS A 216 38.65 18.57 -2.92
CA LYS A 216 38.13 19.86 -2.39
C LYS A 216 36.60 20.00 -2.40
N LYS A 217 35.89 19.42 -3.37
CA LYS A 217 34.41 19.39 -3.40
C LYS A 217 33.85 18.32 -2.46
N LEU A 218 34.53 17.20 -2.33
CA LEU A 218 34.14 16.10 -1.44
C LEU A 218 34.27 16.50 0.03
N THR A 219 35.41 17.07 0.44
CA THR A 219 35.62 17.63 1.79
C THR A 219 34.54 18.67 2.14
N LYS A 220 34.20 19.56 1.19
CA LYS A 220 33.13 20.53 1.38
C LYS A 220 31.77 19.84 1.63
N ALA A 221 31.39 18.88 0.78
CA ALA A 221 30.11 18.18 0.92
C ALA A 221 30.01 17.33 2.20
N MET A 222 31.13 16.75 2.67
CA MET A 222 31.20 16.03 3.95
C MET A 222 31.08 16.98 5.15
N ARG A 223 31.76 18.14 5.12
CA ARG A 223 31.64 19.15 6.18
C ARG A 223 30.24 19.80 6.22
N GLU A 224 29.59 19.99 5.08
CA GLU A 224 28.21 20.50 4.97
C GLU A 224 27.15 19.59 5.60
N ILE A 225 27.44 18.29 5.78
CA ILE A 225 26.54 17.33 6.45
C ILE A 225 27.06 16.89 7.84
N GLY A 226 28.12 17.52 8.35
CA GLY A 226 28.62 17.30 9.71
C GLY A 226 29.42 16.01 9.92
N VAL A 227 30.15 15.52 8.91
CA VAL A 227 31.15 14.45 9.10
C VAL A 227 32.31 14.97 9.96
N SER A 228 32.84 14.13 10.86
CA SER A 228 34.03 14.42 11.65
C SER A 228 35.30 14.59 10.78
N GLU A 229 36.20 15.50 11.18
CA GLU A 229 37.46 15.72 10.42
C GLU A 229 38.33 14.46 10.40
N ASP A 230 38.29 13.62 11.45
CA ASP A 230 39.03 12.34 11.53
C ASP A 230 38.58 11.33 10.46
N ASN A 231 37.27 11.09 10.35
CA ASN A 231 36.72 10.22 9.30
C ASN A 231 36.92 10.85 7.92
N MET A 232 36.83 12.18 7.78
CA MET A 232 37.15 12.85 6.51
C MET A 232 38.61 12.64 6.11
N HIS A 233 39.57 12.72 7.03
CA HIS A 233 40.99 12.46 6.74
C HIS A 233 41.18 11.02 6.25
N THR A 234 40.75 10.05 7.07
CA THR A 234 40.91 8.62 6.79
C THR A 234 40.26 8.21 5.46
N ILE A 235 39.08 8.76 5.13
CA ILE A 235 38.40 8.46 3.87
C ILE A 235 39.10 9.10 2.68
N LEU A 236 39.63 10.33 2.80
CA LEU A 236 40.34 10.99 1.70
C LEU A 236 41.70 10.36 1.40
N GLU A 237 42.32 9.69 2.38
CA GLU A 237 43.50 8.84 2.17
C GLU A 237 43.18 7.48 1.55
N CYS A 238 41.97 6.93 1.80
CA CYS A 238 41.61 5.55 1.49
C CYS A 238 40.50 5.39 0.44
N LEU A 239 40.13 6.43 -0.32
CA LEU A 239 39.05 6.39 -1.32
C LEU A 239 39.60 6.27 -2.74
N GLU A 240 39.40 5.10 -3.34
CA GLU A 240 39.94 4.78 -4.66
C GLU A 240 39.13 5.43 -5.82
N PRO A 241 39.75 5.68 -6.98
CA PRO A 241 39.03 6.04 -8.19
C PRO A 241 37.96 4.98 -8.53
N ASN A 242 36.74 5.45 -8.82
CA ASN A 242 35.53 4.66 -9.06
C ASN A 242 34.88 3.97 -7.83
N GLU A 243 35.42 4.11 -6.61
CA GLU A 243 34.64 3.76 -5.40
C GLU A 243 33.50 4.76 -5.18
N ILE A 244 32.38 4.24 -4.65
CA ILE A 244 31.19 5.01 -4.30
C ILE A 244 31.26 5.34 -2.81
N LEU A 245 31.03 6.62 -2.47
CA LEU A 245 30.91 7.08 -1.09
C LEU A 245 29.48 7.55 -0.84
N LEU A 246 28.81 6.92 0.11
CA LEU A 246 27.46 7.27 0.57
C LEU A 246 27.52 7.76 2.02
N TYR A 247 26.71 8.76 2.34
CA TYR A 247 26.32 9.05 3.72
C TYR A 247 24.92 8.49 3.96
N ILE A 248 24.75 7.75 5.05
CA ILE A 248 23.45 7.22 5.46
C ILE A 248 23.14 7.56 6.93
N GLN A 249 21.87 7.75 7.24
CA GLN A 249 21.40 8.08 8.59
C GLN A 249 20.05 7.40 8.88
N LEU A 250 19.83 6.97 10.13
CA LEU A 250 18.53 6.47 10.58
C LEU A 250 17.43 7.54 10.39
N ALA A 251 16.45 7.26 9.55
CA ALA A 251 15.33 8.15 9.28
C ALA A 251 14.05 7.81 10.06
N ALA A 252 13.83 6.54 10.44
CA ALA A 252 12.58 6.10 11.11
C ALA A 252 12.32 6.78 12.46
N GLU A 253 13.38 7.24 13.14
CA GLU A 253 13.31 8.01 14.39
C GLU A 253 13.75 9.48 14.21
N SER A 254 13.87 9.98 12.97
CA SER A 254 14.34 11.35 12.68
C SER A 254 13.24 12.41 12.85
N SER A 255 11.99 12.09 12.52
CA SER A 255 10.84 13.01 12.68
C SER A 255 9.85 12.50 13.74
N PRO A 256 9.15 13.39 14.48
CA PRO A 256 8.05 12.99 15.36
C PRO A 256 6.95 12.22 14.61
N ARG A 257 6.68 12.62 13.36
CA ARG A 257 5.66 12.01 12.49
C ARG A 257 5.96 10.55 12.15
N ASP A 258 7.20 10.24 11.73
CA ASP A 258 7.63 8.86 11.47
C ASP A 258 7.57 8.02 12.77
N LYS A 259 7.99 8.58 13.92
CA LYS A 259 7.91 7.91 15.24
C LYS A 259 6.47 7.53 15.60
N VAL A 260 5.54 8.48 15.50
CA VAL A 260 4.11 8.28 15.76
C VAL A 260 3.53 7.24 14.81
N LEU A 261 3.76 7.39 13.50
CA LEU A 261 3.33 6.46 12.46
C LEU A 261 3.73 5.00 12.77
N PHE A 262 5.01 4.75 12.99
CA PHE A 262 5.50 3.38 13.19
C PHE A 262 5.07 2.80 14.53
N HIS A 263 4.95 3.62 15.59
CA HIS A 263 4.38 3.18 16.86
C HIS A 263 2.90 2.81 16.72
N MET A 264 2.10 3.65 16.07
CA MET A 264 0.67 3.39 15.82
C MET A 264 0.47 2.13 14.99
N ILE A 265 1.24 1.93 13.92
CA ILE A 265 1.17 0.69 13.11
C ILE A 265 1.48 -0.54 13.99
N GLY A 266 2.53 -0.49 14.81
CA GLY A 266 2.90 -1.60 15.71
C GLY A 266 1.85 -1.92 16.78
N ARG A 267 1.22 -0.91 17.39
CA ARG A 267 0.17 -1.11 18.42
C ARG A 267 -1.17 -1.54 17.82
N LEU A 268 -1.56 -0.95 16.69
CA LEU A 268 -2.90 -1.10 16.12
C LEU A 268 -3.00 -2.29 15.15
N ASN A 269 -1.91 -2.72 14.51
CA ASN A 269 -1.90 -3.81 13.53
C ASN A 269 -1.06 -5.02 13.99
N ILE A 270 -1.62 -5.81 14.92
CA ILE A 270 -1.01 -7.03 15.51
C ILE A 270 -0.51 -8.04 14.44
N SER A 271 -1.05 -7.98 13.22
CA SER A 271 -0.73 -8.93 12.14
C SER A 271 0.61 -8.65 11.41
N ILE A 272 1.41 -7.67 11.86
CA ILE A 272 2.72 -7.37 11.26
C ILE A 272 3.84 -7.85 12.19
N PRO A 273 4.64 -8.86 11.83
CA PRO A 273 5.91 -9.13 12.51
C PRO A 273 6.89 -7.99 12.22
N TYR A 274 7.22 -7.22 13.27
CA TYR A 274 8.25 -6.16 13.32
C TYR A 274 8.61 -5.52 11.97
N LEU A 275 7.84 -4.48 11.60
CA LEU A 275 7.98 -3.72 10.34
C LEU A 275 9.38 -3.11 10.16
N LEU A 276 9.97 -2.70 11.28
CA LEU A 276 11.37 -2.30 11.46
C LEU A 276 12.03 -3.35 12.38
N PRO A 277 13.36 -3.52 12.36
CA PRO A 277 14.04 -4.44 13.27
C PRO A 277 13.75 -4.14 14.75
N ASP A 278 13.48 -5.17 15.55
CA ASP A 278 13.20 -5.05 16.97
C ASP A 278 14.48 -4.83 17.81
N LYS A 279 14.36 -4.24 19.00
CA LYS A 279 15.47 -4.09 19.96
C LYS A 279 16.16 -5.43 20.23
N ALA A 280 15.39 -6.50 20.45
CA ALA A 280 15.91 -7.83 20.80
C ALA A 280 16.94 -8.37 19.79
N TYR A 281 16.81 -8.02 18.51
CA TYR A 281 17.77 -8.40 17.47
C TYR A 281 19.17 -7.79 17.70
N PHE A 282 19.24 -6.50 18.09
CA PHE A 282 20.51 -5.80 18.33
C PHE A 282 21.20 -6.14 19.68
N HIS A 283 20.67 -7.15 20.39
CA HIS A 283 21.20 -7.66 21.65
C HIS A 283 21.80 -9.09 21.52
N GLN A 284 21.82 -9.68 20.32
CA GLN A 284 22.24 -11.08 20.09
C GLN A 284 23.52 -11.22 19.24
N HIS A 285 24.22 -10.11 19.01
CA HIS A 285 25.05 -9.89 17.82
C HIS A 285 26.24 -8.96 18.17
N GLU A 286 27.47 -9.35 17.79
CA GLU A 286 28.75 -8.75 18.22
C GLU A 286 29.78 -8.51 17.08
N GLU A 287 29.48 -8.91 15.84
CA GLU A 287 30.34 -8.69 14.68
C GLU A 287 30.31 -7.20 14.23
N PRO A 288 31.26 -6.74 13.38
CA PRO A 288 31.30 -5.36 12.92
C PRO A 288 30.06 -4.93 12.11
N ALA A 289 29.32 -5.85 11.49
CA ALA A 289 28.06 -5.51 10.83
C ALA A 289 27.06 -5.04 11.88
N ASP A 290 27.06 -5.73 13.01
CA ASP A 290 26.10 -5.58 14.08
C ASP A 290 26.30 -4.23 14.78
N LEU A 291 27.52 -3.69 14.81
CA LEU A 291 27.80 -2.30 15.21
C LEU A 291 27.10 -1.29 14.30
N LEU A 292 27.23 -1.43 12.97
CA LEU A 292 26.57 -0.56 11.99
C LEU A 292 25.04 -0.71 12.06
N GLU A 293 24.54 -1.95 12.14
CA GLU A 293 23.12 -2.27 12.23
C GLU A 293 22.47 -1.69 13.50
N LYS A 294 23.13 -1.84 14.66
CA LYS A 294 22.72 -1.32 15.96
C LYS A 294 22.77 0.20 16.04
N HIS A 295 23.80 0.82 15.46
CA HIS A 295 23.90 2.29 15.37
C HIS A 295 22.78 2.89 14.51
N LEU A 296 22.49 2.27 13.37
CA LEU A 296 21.47 2.72 12.42
C LEU A 296 20.06 2.16 12.68
N LYS A 297 19.86 1.31 13.71
CA LYS A 297 18.63 0.53 13.96
C LYS A 297 18.05 -0.11 12.68
N THR A 298 18.93 -0.59 11.81
CA THR A 298 18.61 -1.04 10.45
C THR A 298 19.34 -2.35 10.22
N ARG A 299 18.65 -3.36 9.67
CA ARG A 299 19.26 -4.66 9.36
C ARG A 299 19.68 -4.69 7.90
N PHE A 300 20.91 -5.07 7.58
CA PHE A 300 21.39 -5.28 6.22
C PHE A 300 21.30 -6.77 5.85
N PHE A 301 21.29 -7.05 4.54
CA PHE A 301 21.24 -8.41 4.03
C PHE A 301 22.18 -8.58 2.83
N LYS A 302 22.96 -9.66 2.84
CA LYS A 302 23.68 -10.12 1.64
C LYS A 302 22.74 -10.95 0.78
N THR A 303 22.68 -10.65 -0.51
CA THR A 303 22.04 -11.55 -1.49
C THR A 303 22.90 -12.81 -1.62
N ILE A 304 22.39 -13.98 -1.22
CA ILE A 304 23.07 -15.27 -1.39
C ILE A 304 22.33 -16.03 -2.48
N ASN A 305 23.02 -16.42 -3.55
CA ASN A 305 22.45 -17.15 -4.70
C ASN A 305 21.16 -16.49 -5.25
N ASN A 306 21.20 -15.18 -5.50
CA ASN A 306 20.05 -14.33 -5.91
C ASN A 306 18.81 -14.41 -4.99
N THR A 307 18.98 -14.91 -3.77
CA THR A 307 17.88 -15.20 -2.85
C THR A 307 18.06 -14.44 -1.53
N ILE A 308 17.00 -13.78 -1.10
CA ILE A 308 16.80 -13.29 0.27
C ILE A 308 15.53 -13.99 0.79
N GLY A 309 15.44 -14.23 2.10
CA GLY A 309 14.25 -14.81 2.76
C GLY A 309 13.00 -13.90 2.76
N ALA A 310 12.89 -12.98 1.79
CA ALA A 310 11.87 -11.96 1.64
C ALA A 310 11.84 -11.49 0.17
N PRO A 311 10.71 -10.95 -0.34
CA PRO A 311 10.66 -10.40 -1.68
C PRO A 311 11.48 -9.10 -1.77
N VAL A 312 12.42 -9.06 -2.71
CA VAL A 312 13.18 -7.87 -3.10
C VAL A 312 12.62 -7.33 -4.42
N LEU A 313 12.68 -6.02 -4.62
CA LEU A 313 12.40 -5.40 -5.92
C LEU A 313 13.46 -5.82 -6.93
N THR A 314 13.01 -6.30 -8.09
CA THR A 314 13.87 -6.64 -9.23
C THR A 314 13.44 -5.81 -10.42
N GLU A 315 14.38 -5.11 -11.05
CA GLU A 315 14.17 -4.28 -12.24
C GLU A 315 14.65 -5.06 -13.49
N PRO A 316 13.75 -5.74 -14.23
CA PRO A 316 14.14 -6.50 -15.42
C PRO A 316 14.46 -5.54 -16.59
N PRO A 317 15.40 -5.89 -17.49
CA PRO A 317 15.77 -5.03 -18.63
C PRO A 317 14.59 -4.56 -19.49
N GLU A 318 13.56 -5.40 -19.62
CA GLU A 318 12.32 -5.17 -20.35
C GLU A 318 11.56 -3.93 -19.83
N TRP A 319 11.68 -3.58 -18.55
CA TRP A 319 11.08 -2.34 -18.01
C TRP A 319 11.81 -1.09 -18.48
N SER A 320 13.14 -1.16 -18.63
CA SER A 320 13.94 -0.05 -19.19
C SER A 320 13.70 0.11 -20.69
N GLN A 321 13.48 -1.00 -21.40
CA GLN A 321 13.07 -0.98 -22.80
C GLN A 321 11.67 -0.37 -22.95
N LEU A 322 10.67 -0.86 -22.20
CA LEU A 322 9.31 -0.30 -22.17
C LEU A 322 9.33 1.20 -21.92
N PHE A 323 10.12 1.68 -20.95
CA PHE A 323 10.20 3.11 -20.67
C PHE A 323 10.75 3.90 -21.88
N SER A 324 11.91 3.50 -22.40
CA SER A 324 12.59 4.26 -23.48
C SER A 324 11.84 4.21 -24.82
N GLN A 325 11.08 3.15 -25.10
CA GLN A 325 10.31 3.01 -26.34
C GLN A 325 8.92 3.67 -26.24
N CYS A 326 8.24 3.58 -25.09
CA CYS A 326 6.82 3.89 -24.99
C CYS A 326 6.48 5.15 -24.16
N VAL A 327 7.43 5.70 -23.38
CA VAL A 327 7.17 6.83 -22.47
C VAL A 327 7.81 8.12 -22.98
N GLN A 328 7.04 8.87 -23.75
CA GLN A 328 7.34 10.23 -24.21
C GLN A 328 6.37 11.24 -23.55
N PRO A 329 6.83 12.39 -23.06
CA PRO A 329 6.08 13.18 -22.06
C PRO A 329 4.75 13.75 -22.58
N GLN A 330 4.65 14.14 -23.85
CA GLN A 330 3.45 14.76 -24.43
C GLN A 330 2.46 13.78 -25.05
N THR A 331 2.78 12.48 -25.11
CA THR A 331 1.97 11.50 -25.85
C THR A 331 1.69 10.22 -25.07
N ALA A 332 2.58 9.82 -24.16
CA ALA A 332 2.48 8.52 -23.49
C ALA A 332 1.27 8.45 -22.56
N ARG A 333 0.29 7.64 -22.97
CA ARG A 333 -0.81 7.17 -22.12
C ARG A 333 -0.73 5.65 -22.04
N LEU A 334 -0.37 5.14 -20.86
CA LEU A 334 -0.17 3.71 -20.58
C LEU A 334 -1.24 3.21 -19.62
N VAL A 335 -1.97 2.15 -19.98
CA VAL A 335 -2.86 1.41 -19.05
C VAL A 335 -2.15 0.15 -18.55
N LEU A 336 -2.06 -0.01 -17.23
CA LEU A 336 -1.45 -1.18 -16.59
C LEU A 336 -2.53 -2.20 -16.22
N CYS A 337 -2.64 -3.27 -17.01
CA CYS A 337 -3.62 -4.35 -16.86
C CYS A 337 -2.98 -5.65 -16.35
N GLY A 338 -3.79 -6.52 -15.71
CA GLY A 338 -3.34 -7.81 -15.18
C GLY A 338 -3.86 -8.13 -13.77
N GLY A 339 -3.58 -9.35 -13.32
CA GLY A 339 -4.17 -9.95 -12.12
C GLY A 339 -3.88 -9.28 -10.78
N SER A 340 -4.58 -9.76 -9.75
CA SER A 340 -4.36 -9.35 -8.36
C SER A 340 -2.97 -9.81 -7.89
N GLY A 341 -2.04 -8.84 -7.74
CA GLY A 341 -0.69 -9.12 -7.26
C GLY A 341 0.26 -9.74 -8.28
N VAL A 342 0.12 -9.40 -9.58
CA VAL A 342 1.10 -9.74 -10.64
C VAL A 342 2.25 -8.73 -10.75
N GLY A 343 2.18 -7.58 -10.09
CA GLY A 343 3.26 -6.57 -10.06
C GLY A 343 2.93 -5.21 -10.67
N LYS A 344 1.67 -4.94 -11.04
CA LYS A 344 1.25 -3.68 -11.70
C LYS A 344 1.72 -2.42 -10.97
N THR A 345 1.45 -2.33 -9.66
CA THR A 345 1.88 -1.22 -8.79
C THR A 345 3.41 -1.15 -8.64
N THR A 346 4.13 -2.25 -8.84
CA THR A 346 5.59 -2.27 -8.83
C THR A 346 6.17 -1.63 -10.09
N LEU A 347 5.63 -2.00 -11.26
CA LEU A 347 5.97 -1.37 -12.54
C LEU A 347 5.55 0.11 -12.55
N LEU A 348 4.37 0.44 -12.00
CA LEU A 348 3.90 1.82 -11.84
C LEU A 348 4.93 2.70 -11.14
N ARG A 349 5.48 2.26 -9.99
CA ARG A 349 6.52 3.00 -9.27
C ARG A 349 7.79 3.19 -10.11
N TYR A 350 8.23 2.15 -10.81
CA TYR A 350 9.38 2.24 -11.71
C TYR A 350 9.16 3.28 -12.83
N LEU A 351 8.01 3.24 -13.50
CA LEU A 351 7.66 4.17 -14.59
C LEU A 351 7.55 5.61 -14.09
N ILE A 352 6.97 5.84 -12.91
CA ILE A 352 6.92 7.17 -12.29
C ILE A 352 8.32 7.64 -11.90
N ASN A 353 9.13 6.81 -11.25
CA ASN A 353 10.48 7.16 -10.83
C ASN A 353 11.38 7.53 -12.02
N ARG A 354 11.28 6.78 -13.13
CA ARG A 354 11.95 7.14 -14.39
C ARG A 354 11.40 8.44 -14.99
N SER A 355 10.08 8.67 -14.94
CA SER A 355 9.45 9.90 -15.44
C SER A 355 9.79 11.15 -14.63
N VAL A 356 9.85 11.05 -13.31
CA VAL A 356 10.27 12.17 -12.44
C VAL A 356 11.75 12.50 -12.69
N ALA A 357 12.61 11.50 -12.87
CA ALA A 357 14.02 11.71 -13.20
C ALA A 357 14.28 12.34 -14.58
N GLU A 358 13.38 12.15 -15.55
CA GLU A 358 13.61 12.51 -16.96
C GLU A 358 12.72 13.68 -17.45
N PHE A 359 11.52 13.82 -16.89
CA PHE A 359 10.50 14.82 -17.27
C PHE A 359 9.99 15.64 -16.07
N GLY A 360 10.50 15.41 -14.86
CA GLY A 360 10.13 16.12 -13.63
C GLY A 360 8.78 15.72 -13.02
N LYS A 361 7.79 15.32 -13.82
CA LYS A 361 6.47 14.87 -13.33
C LYS A 361 5.75 13.88 -14.24
N ALA A 362 4.76 13.17 -13.69
CA ALA A 362 3.84 12.27 -14.39
C ALA A 362 2.43 12.33 -13.78
N LEU A 363 1.39 12.04 -14.57
CA LEU A 363 0.03 11.84 -14.05
C LEU A 363 -0.19 10.36 -13.72
N VAL A 364 -0.68 10.08 -12.51
CA VAL A 364 -1.22 8.77 -12.15
C VAL A 364 -2.73 8.85 -12.06
N ILE A 365 -3.41 7.94 -12.75
CA ILE A 365 -4.86 7.73 -12.62
C ILE A 365 -5.05 6.35 -11.97
N ASP A 366 -5.32 6.35 -10.67
CA ASP A 366 -5.43 5.13 -9.87
C ASP A 366 -6.88 4.66 -9.77
N LEU A 367 -7.15 3.49 -10.37
CA LEU A 367 -8.47 2.88 -10.50
C LEU A 367 -8.61 1.54 -9.77
N ASP A 368 -7.68 1.17 -8.86
CA ASP A 368 -7.83 0.04 -7.92
C ASP A 368 -8.22 0.55 -6.51
N PRO A 369 -9.52 0.67 -6.19
CA PRO A 369 -9.97 1.11 -4.86
C PRO A 369 -9.63 0.12 -3.74
N GLY A 370 -9.19 -1.10 -4.07
CA GLY A 370 -8.84 -2.14 -3.10
C GLY A 370 -7.40 -2.04 -2.60
N GLN A 371 -6.47 -1.53 -3.41
CA GLN A 371 -5.05 -1.30 -3.09
C GLN A 371 -4.54 -0.02 -3.77
N THR A 372 -5.11 1.11 -3.40
CA THR A 372 -4.69 2.45 -3.85
C THR A 372 -3.22 2.74 -3.50
N GLU A 373 -2.54 3.48 -4.37
CA GLU A 373 -1.11 3.81 -4.25
C GLU A 373 -0.87 5.21 -3.68
N PHE A 374 -1.64 6.22 -4.12
CA PHE A 374 -1.42 7.63 -3.76
C PHE A 374 -2.54 8.24 -2.92
N TYR A 375 -3.59 7.48 -2.60
CA TYR A 375 -4.71 7.99 -1.81
C TYR A 375 -5.44 6.91 -0.99
N LEU A 376 -6.54 7.29 -0.34
CA LEU A 376 -7.27 6.48 0.63
C LEU A 376 -8.03 5.33 -0.04
N PRO A 377 -8.11 4.13 0.58
CA PRO A 377 -8.80 2.99 -0.05
C PRO A 377 -10.30 3.24 -0.17
N GLY A 378 -10.93 2.72 -1.22
CA GLY A 378 -12.33 3.01 -1.57
C GLY A 378 -12.51 4.27 -2.43
N THR A 379 -11.44 4.75 -3.07
CA THR A 379 -11.47 5.91 -3.97
C THR A 379 -10.95 5.58 -5.38
N LEU A 380 -11.26 6.47 -6.32
CA LEU A 380 -10.52 6.64 -7.58
C LEU A 380 -9.83 8.00 -7.53
N SER A 381 -8.59 8.11 -8.01
CA SER A 381 -7.85 9.37 -7.93
C SER A 381 -7.00 9.68 -9.16
N ALA A 382 -6.92 10.97 -9.51
CA ALA A 382 -6.03 11.53 -10.51
C ALA A 382 -5.03 12.43 -9.80
N THR A 383 -3.75 12.04 -9.83
CA THR A 383 -2.69 12.63 -9.00
C THR A 383 -1.44 12.89 -9.85
N VAL A 384 -1.04 14.14 -10.01
CA VAL A 384 0.28 14.47 -10.56
C VAL A 384 1.34 14.15 -9.50
N ILE A 385 2.34 13.36 -9.87
CA ILE A 385 3.50 12.99 -9.06
C ILE A 385 4.76 13.66 -9.62
N ASP A 386 5.52 14.27 -8.71
CA ASP A 386 6.65 15.18 -8.92
C ASP A 386 7.87 14.82 -8.04
N GLU A 387 7.72 13.82 -7.16
CA GLU A 387 8.77 13.29 -6.29
C GLU A 387 8.90 11.76 -6.48
N PRO A 388 10.12 11.19 -6.38
CA PRO A 388 10.34 9.76 -6.56
C PRO A 388 9.94 8.92 -5.34
N ILE A 389 9.58 7.67 -5.62
CA ILE A 389 8.80 6.79 -4.75
C ILE A 389 9.68 5.67 -4.20
N PHE A 390 10.10 5.79 -2.94
CA PHE A 390 11.02 4.87 -2.28
C PHE A 390 10.40 4.18 -1.06
N GLY A 391 9.24 3.53 -1.23
CA GLY A 391 8.55 2.86 -0.13
C GLY A 391 7.18 2.28 -0.49
N PRO A 392 6.38 1.85 0.49
CA PRO A 392 4.98 1.48 0.31
C PRO A 392 4.02 2.69 0.35
N ASN A 393 2.92 2.62 -0.41
CA ASN A 393 1.82 3.61 -0.48
C ASN A 393 1.58 4.46 0.79
N PHE A 394 1.46 3.84 1.97
CA PHE A 394 1.13 4.54 3.22
C PHE A 394 2.14 5.60 3.67
N VAL A 395 3.42 5.56 3.24
CA VAL A 395 4.40 6.62 3.58
C VAL A 395 4.33 7.79 2.60
N HIS A 396 4.00 7.53 1.33
CA HIS A 396 3.93 8.56 0.28
C HIS A 396 2.71 9.47 0.46
N ILE A 397 1.58 8.85 0.80
CA ILE A 397 0.32 9.54 1.17
C ILE A 397 0.54 10.54 2.31
N LEU A 398 1.49 10.27 3.20
CA LEU A 398 1.89 11.23 4.24
C LEU A 398 2.87 12.27 3.73
N ASN A 399 3.95 11.85 3.09
CA ASN A 399 5.08 12.74 2.78
C ASN A 399 4.74 13.84 1.76
N ARG A 400 3.87 13.58 0.78
CA ARG A 400 3.58 14.55 -0.31
C ARG A 400 2.88 15.84 0.11
N GLY A 401 2.15 15.86 1.24
CA GLY A 401 1.47 17.06 1.74
C GLY A 401 0.38 17.68 0.86
N ARG A 402 0.08 17.10 -0.31
CA ARG A 402 -0.87 17.61 -1.32
C ARG A 402 -1.93 16.56 -1.64
N LEU A 403 -3.18 17.00 -1.83
CA LEU A 403 -4.30 16.16 -2.24
C LEU A 403 -4.21 15.78 -3.74
N PRO A 404 -4.90 14.73 -4.20
CA PRO A 404 -5.14 14.48 -5.62
C PRO A 404 -5.88 15.64 -6.30
N GLU A 405 -5.64 15.84 -7.59
CA GLU A 405 -6.31 16.89 -8.39
C GLU A 405 -7.82 16.62 -8.50
N LYS A 406 -8.17 15.34 -8.70
CA LYS A 406 -9.54 14.83 -8.53
C LYS A 406 -9.48 13.53 -7.73
N CYS A 407 -10.36 13.43 -6.73
CA CYS A 407 -10.62 12.19 -6.03
C CYS A 407 -12.13 11.95 -5.96
N LEU A 408 -12.57 10.73 -6.27
CA LEU A 408 -13.96 10.28 -6.22
C LEU A 408 -14.08 9.16 -5.17
N PHE A 409 -15.15 9.18 -4.37
CA PHE A 409 -15.40 8.16 -3.33
C PHE A 409 -16.41 7.11 -3.80
N LEU A 410 -16.04 5.83 -3.69
CA LEU A 410 -16.85 4.72 -4.18
C LEU A 410 -17.72 4.02 -3.12
N GLY A 411 -17.53 4.33 -1.83
CA GLY A 411 -18.21 3.64 -0.74
C GLY A 411 -17.69 2.24 -0.42
N ASP A 412 -17.16 1.46 -1.36
CA ASP A 412 -16.61 0.11 -1.12
C ASP A 412 -15.29 -0.15 -1.90
N VAL A 413 -14.48 -1.08 -1.40
CA VAL A 413 -13.34 -1.70 -2.08
C VAL A 413 -13.74 -2.85 -3.01
N LYS A 414 -14.99 -3.33 -2.91
CA LYS A 414 -15.57 -4.43 -3.70
C LYS A 414 -16.49 -3.89 -4.78
N ILE A 415 -15.96 -3.68 -5.97
CA ILE A 415 -16.72 -3.08 -7.08
C ILE A 415 -17.67 -4.05 -7.82
N HIS A 416 -17.66 -5.35 -7.53
CA HIS A 416 -18.43 -6.34 -8.31
C HIS A 416 -19.96 -6.13 -8.21
N SER A 417 -20.47 -5.82 -7.02
CA SER A 417 -21.91 -5.51 -6.82
C SER A 417 -22.29 -4.12 -7.31
N THR A 418 -21.32 -3.28 -7.65
CA THR A 418 -21.50 -1.85 -7.97
C THR A 418 -20.83 -1.48 -9.30
N ALA A 419 -20.60 -2.46 -10.17
CA ALA A 419 -19.70 -2.37 -11.33
C ALA A 419 -20.05 -1.25 -12.33
N HIS A 420 -21.34 -0.98 -12.54
CA HIS A 420 -21.76 0.14 -13.37
C HIS A 420 -21.44 1.48 -12.71
N TYR A 421 -21.75 1.67 -11.42
CA TYR A 421 -21.37 2.86 -10.66
C TYR A 421 -19.85 3.08 -10.63
N TYR A 422 -19.05 2.02 -10.46
CA TYR A 422 -17.59 2.10 -10.62
C TYR A 422 -17.19 2.63 -12.00
N ILE A 423 -17.76 2.08 -13.08
CA ILE A 423 -17.49 2.55 -14.44
C ILE A 423 -17.99 3.97 -14.69
N ASP A 424 -19.14 4.38 -14.13
CA ASP A 424 -19.67 5.74 -14.22
C ASP A 424 -18.72 6.76 -13.56
N GLN A 425 -18.05 6.37 -12.47
CA GLN A 425 -17.02 7.18 -11.78
C GLN A 425 -15.67 7.14 -12.52
N VAL A 426 -15.31 6.01 -13.14
CA VAL A 426 -14.14 5.88 -14.04
C VAL A 426 -14.28 6.81 -15.25
N CYS A 427 -15.43 6.83 -15.92
CA CYS A 427 -15.67 7.70 -17.08
C CYS A 427 -15.56 9.18 -16.67
N SER A 428 -16.13 9.55 -15.52
CA SER A 428 -16.05 10.89 -14.94
C SER A 428 -14.61 11.36 -14.67
N ILE A 429 -13.79 10.54 -13.98
CA ILE A 429 -12.41 10.93 -13.67
C ILE A 429 -11.50 10.93 -14.91
N LEU A 430 -11.72 10.04 -15.88
CA LEU A 430 -11.01 10.07 -17.16
C LEU A 430 -11.40 11.28 -18.01
N ASN A 431 -12.68 11.67 -18.05
CA ASN A 431 -13.14 12.89 -18.72
C ASN A 431 -12.51 14.15 -18.10
N TYR A 432 -12.44 14.25 -16.77
CA TYR A 432 -11.70 15.31 -16.07
C TYR A 432 -10.22 15.34 -16.49
N CYS A 433 -9.58 14.18 -16.67
CA CYS A 433 -8.19 14.13 -17.11
C CYS A 433 -8.00 14.52 -18.58
N HIS A 434 -8.94 14.19 -19.47
CA HIS A 434 -8.90 14.59 -20.89
C HIS A 434 -9.19 16.08 -21.11
N THR A 435 -9.98 16.71 -20.24
CA THR A 435 -10.30 18.15 -20.32
C THR A 435 -9.28 19.06 -19.64
N CYS A 436 -8.40 18.51 -18.79
CA CYS A 436 -7.31 19.26 -18.17
C CYS A 436 -6.13 19.44 -19.14
N GLU A 437 -5.86 20.69 -19.57
CA GLU A 437 -4.77 21.00 -20.51
C GLU A 437 -3.38 20.65 -19.96
N GLU A 438 -3.11 20.95 -18.67
CA GLU A 438 -1.81 20.66 -18.05
C GLU A 438 -1.45 19.17 -18.17
N PHE A 439 -2.44 18.30 -18.01
CA PHE A 439 -2.24 16.85 -18.06
C PHE A 439 -1.86 16.36 -19.46
N GLN A 440 -2.17 17.09 -20.53
CA GLN A 440 -1.78 16.67 -21.89
C GLN A 440 -0.27 16.84 -22.14
N SER A 441 0.45 17.56 -21.28
CA SER A 441 1.89 17.80 -21.38
C SER A 441 2.77 16.78 -20.64
N ILE A 442 2.17 15.82 -19.93
CA ILE A 442 2.85 14.88 -19.03
C ILE A 442 2.41 13.43 -19.27
N PRO A 443 3.28 12.43 -19.01
CA PRO A 443 2.93 11.03 -19.28
C PRO A 443 1.89 10.51 -18.28
N TRP A 444 0.92 9.72 -18.76
CA TRP A 444 -0.15 9.13 -17.94
C TRP A 444 0.10 7.65 -17.66
N PHE A 445 0.00 7.27 -16.39
CA PHE A 445 -0.01 5.88 -15.94
C PHE A 445 -1.35 5.55 -15.28
N VAL A 446 -2.17 4.75 -15.95
CA VAL A 446 -3.49 4.32 -15.46
C VAL A 446 -3.37 2.95 -14.80
N ASN A 447 -3.53 2.89 -13.48
CA ASN A 447 -3.47 1.64 -12.70
C ASN A 447 -4.87 1.02 -12.59
N THR A 448 -5.05 -0.21 -13.09
CA THR A 448 -6.37 -0.89 -13.07
C THR A 448 -6.52 -1.86 -11.90
N MET A 449 -7.77 -2.14 -11.52
CA MET A 449 -8.11 -3.19 -10.54
C MET A 449 -7.69 -4.60 -10.99
N GLY A 450 -7.27 -5.44 -10.05
CA GLY A 450 -6.79 -6.80 -10.31
C GLY A 450 -7.83 -7.87 -10.73
N TYR A 451 -8.90 -7.49 -11.45
CA TYR A 451 -10.00 -8.39 -11.86
C TYR A 451 -9.94 -8.71 -13.36
N VAL A 452 -9.50 -9.92 -13.71
CA VAL A 452 -9.15 -10.30 -15.10
C VAL A 452 -10.16 -11.20 -15.81
N ARG A 453 -11.30 -11.51 -15.17
CA ARG A 453 -12.32 -12.44 -15.69
C ARG A 453 -13.70 -11.81 -15.67
N ASP A 454 -14.60 -12.37 -16.49
CA ASP A 454 -16.03 -12.05 -16.51
C ASP A 454 -16.30 -10.54 -16.57
N GLN A 455 -17.08 -10.00 -15.64
CA GLN A 455 -17.35 -8.56 -15.53
C GLN A 455 -16.09 -7.71 -15.33
N GLY A 456 -15.05 -8.24 -14.68
CA GLY A 456 -13.76 -7.56 -14.49
C GLY A 456 -12.98 -7.34 -15.79
N MET A 457 -13.01 -8.32 -16.68
CA MET A 457 -12.47 -8.20 -18.04
C MET A 457 -13.22 -7.16 -18.86
N ALA A 458 -14.56 -7.17 -18.78
CA ALA A 458 -15.42 -6.21 -19.46
C ALA A 458 -15.19 -4.75 -18.96
N MET A 459 -15.02 -4.57 -17.63
CA MET A 459 -14.64 -3.29 -17.05
C MET A 459 -13.23 -2.83 -17.45
N ASN A 460 -12.24 -3.73 -17.53
CA ASN A 460 -10.89 -3.38 -18.03
C ASN A 460 -10.94 -2.91 -19.50
N CYS A 461 -11.71 -3.60 -20.36
CA CYS A 461 -11.91 -3.13 -21.74
C CYS A 461 -12.54 -1.73 -21.77
N ARG A 462 -13.52 -1.45 -20.91
CA ARG A 462 -14.14 -0.11 -20.82
C ARG A 462 -13.15 0.96 -20.34
N ILE A 463 -12.30 0.66 -19.35
CA ILE A 463 -11.21 1.57 -18.93
C ILE A 463 -10.30 1.92 -20.12
N ILE A 464 -9.91 0.94 -20.94
CA ILE A 464 -9.07 1.17 -22.12
C ILE A 464 -9.81 2.00 -23.19
N GLN A 465 -11.09 1.73 -23.43
CA GLN A 465 -11.92 2.52 -24.37
C GLN A 465 -11.99 4.00 -23.97
N GLU A 466 -12.23 4.30 -22.68
CA GLU A 466 -12.33 5.67 -22.17
C GLU A 466 -10.97 6.37 -22.03
N THR A 467 -9.90 5.62 -21.70
CA THR A 467 -8.55 6.19 -21.59
C THR A 467 -8.00 6.61 -22.96
N ARG A 468 -8.41 5.93 -24.05
CA ARG A 468 -7.81 6.03 -25.40
C ARG A 468 -6.27 6.07 -25.32
N PRO A 469 -5.63 5.02 -24.78
CA PRO A 469 -4.20 5.03 -24.52
C PRO A 469 -3.37 4.90 -25.80
N THR A 470 -2.09 5.22 -25.69
CA THR A 470 -1.08 4.83 -26.69
C THR A 470 -0.69 3.37 -26.57
N HIS A 471 -0.60 2.86 -25.34
CA HIS A 471 -0.09 1.53 -25.03
C HIS A 471 -0.92 0.89 -23.91
N VAL A 472 -1.17 -0.42 -24.01
CA VAL A 472 -1.71 -1.25 -22.93
C VAL A 472 -0.63 -2.23 -22.49
N VAL A 473 -0.23 -2.17 -21.23
CA VAL A 473 0.77 -3.08 -20.66
C VAL A 473 0.05 -4.16 -19.85
N GLN A 474 0.04 -5.38 -20.39
CA GLN A 474 -0.66 -6.53 -19.82
C GLN A 474 0.33 -7.44 -19.10
N ILE A 475 0.36 -7.38 -17.76
CA ILE A 475 1.25 -8.22 -16.95
C ILE A 475 0.58 -9.57 -16.69
N GLN A 476 1.21 -10.65 -17.15
CA GLN A 476 0.75 -12.03 -16.96
C GLN A 476 1.40 -12.66 -15.71
N GLY A 477 0.55 -13.15 -14.80
CA GLY A 477 0.93 -13.99 -13.68
C GLY A 477 1.24 -15.44 -14.08
N LYS A 478 1.86 -16.18 -13.16
CA LYS A 478 2.38 -17.55 -13.39
C LYS A 478 1.29 -18.63 -13.30
N LYS A 479 0.02 -18.23 -13.19
CA LYS A 479 -1.14 -19.12 -13.19
C LYS A 479 -2.24 -18.58 -14.12
N PRO A 480 -3.03 -19.46 -14.76
CA PRO A 480 -4.16 -19.03 -15.59
C PRO A 480 -5.23 -18.19 -14.85
N ASP A 481 -5.45 -18.39 -13.54
CA ASP A 481 -6.40 -17.59 -12.75
C ASP A 481 -5.91 -16.15 -12.48
N GLU A 482 -4.61 -15.88 -12.61
CA GLU A 482 -4.01 -14.54 -12.53
C GLU A 482 -4.10 -13.76 -13.85
N ASN A 483 -4.54 -14.40 -14.95
CA ASN A 483 -4.48 -13.87 -16.32
C ASN A 483 -5.86 -13.67 -16.97
N PHE A 484 -5.92 -12.78 -17.96
CA PHE A 484 -7.09 -12.61 -18.82
C PHE A 484 -7.31 -13.86 -19.68
N PRO A 485 -8.56 -14.25 -20.01
CA PRO A 485 -8.85 -15.35 -20.93
C PRO A 485 -8.39 -15.14 -22.37
N SER A 486 -8.09 -13.90 -22.76
CA SER A 486 -7.61 -13.50 -24.08
C SER A 486 -6.85 -12.19 -23.96
N ASP A 487 -5.90 -11.96 -24.86
CA ASP A 487 -5.09 -10.75 -24.87
C ASP A 487 -5.91 -9.50 -25.20
N LEU A 488 -5.68 -8.41 -24.46
CA LEU A 488 -6.39 -7.13 -24.56
C LEU A 488 -6.03 -6.32 -25.81
N THR A 489 -6.03 -6.95 -26.99
CA THR A 489 -5.74 -6.33 -28.28
C THR A 489 -6.78 -5.25 -28.64
N PRO A 490 -6.46 -4.28 -29.52
CA PRO A 490 -7.44 -3.30 -30.01
C PRO A 490 -8.68 -3.94 -30.64
N ASN A 491 -8.57 -5.13 -31.24
CA ASN A 491 -9.72 -5.85 -31.79
C ASN A 491 -10.62 -6.39 -30.67
N PHE A 492 -10.04 -7.04 -29.66
CA PHE A 492 -10.78 -7.57 -28.52
C PHE A 492 -11.45 -6.46 -27.69
N VAL A 493 -10.71 -5.39 -27.40
CA VAL A 493 -11.22 -4.26 -26.60
C VAL A 493 -12.36 -3.54 -27.32
N ARG A 494 -12.29 -3.33 -28.65
CA ARG A 494 -13.36 -2.68 -29.43
C ARG A 494 -14.66 -3.50 -29.49
N GLN A 495 -14.59 -4.82 -29.32
CA GLN A 495 -15.77 -5.70 -29.29
C GLN A 495 -16.49 -5.72 -27.93
N SER A 496 -15.84 -5.23 -26.86
CA SER A 496 -16.41 -5.24 -25.52
C SER A 496 -17.51 -4.19 -25.35
N SER A 497 -18.68 -4.61 -24.86
CA SER A 497 -19.93 -3.84 -24.89
C SER A 497 -20.41 -3.33 -23.52
N PHE A 498 -19.53 -3.29 -22.52
CA PHE A 498 -19.89 -2.87 -21.16
C PHE A 498 -20.35 -1.41 -21.11
N ARG A 499 -21.59 -1.17 -20.63
CA ARG A 499 -22.20 0.16 -20.62
C ARG A 499 -22.13 0.84 -19.26
N SER A 500 -21.80 2.13 -19.29
CA SER A 500 -22.17 3.12 -18.26
C SER A 500 -23.70 3.25 -18.18
N ASN A 501 -24.25 3.62 -17.01
CA ASN A 501 -25.68 3.90 -16.85
C ASN A 501 -26.10 5.23 -17.51
N HIS A 502 -25.18 6.20 -17.55
CA HIS A 502 -25.45 7.56 -18.00
C HIS A 502 -25.25 7.69 -19.53
N ASN A 503 -24.22 7.04 -20.08
CA ASN A 503 -23.96 7.03 -21.52
C ASN A 503 -24.73 5.88 -22.23
N LYS A 504 -26.05 6.04 -22.35
CA LYS A 504 -26.94 5.07 -23.02
C LYS A 504 -26.90 5.13 -24.55
N GLU A 505 -26.71 6.32 -25.11
CA GLU A 505 -26.83 6.59 -26.55
C GLU A 505 -25.49 6.54 -27.28
N SER A 506 -24.41 7.00 -26.64
CA SER A 506 -23.07 6.81 -27.17
C SER A 506 -22.67 5.33 -27.09
N ARG A 507 -22.67 4.64 -28.24
CA ARG A 507 -21.48 3.86 -28.60
C ARG A 507 -20.32 4.87 -28.64
N GLY A 508 -19.65 5.08 -27.51
CA GLY A 508 -18.48 5.96 -27.43
C GLY A 508 -17.48 5.49 -28.49
N ASP A 509 -17.04 6.39 -29.37
CA ASP A 509 -16.67 5.96 -30.71
C ASP A 509 -15.40 5.11 -30.73
N THR A 510 -15.58 3.79 -30.84
CA THR A 510 -14.50 2.81 -30.92
C THR A 510 -13.92 2.70 -32.33
N VAL A 511 -14.50 3.40 -33.31
CA VAL A 511 -13.80 3.75 -34.55
C VAL A 511 -12.57 4.59 -34.16
N GLY A 512 -11.42 4.24 -34.73
CA GLY A 512 -10.15 4.89 -34.37
C GLY A 512 -9.61 4.60 -32.96
N LEU A 513 -10.15 3.64 -32.19
CA LEU A 513 -9.43 3.13 -31.01
C LEU A 513 -8.30 2.21 -31.48
N ASN A 514 -7.07 2.71 -31.41
CA ASN A 514 -5.84 1.99 -31.73
C ASN A 514 -4.81 2.23 -30.62
N PHE A 515 -4.05 1.19 -30.27
CA PHE A 515 -2.98 1.22 -29.25
C PHE A 515 -2.07 0.00 -29.43
N GLU A 516 -0.83 0.08 -28.96
CA GLU A 516 0.06 -1.08 -28.92
C GLU A 516 -0.21 -1.92 -27.65
N LEU A 517 -0.25 -3.25 -27.78
CA LEU A 517 -0.36 -4.18 -26.66
C LEU A 517 1.02 -4.76 -26.34
N ILE A 518 1.52 -4.47 -25.14
CA ILE A 518 2.78 -5.00 -24.64
C ILE A 518 2.46 -6.02 -23.54
N VAL A 519 2.85 -7.27 -23.75
CA VAL A 519 2.66 -8.36 -22.77
C VAL A 519 3.96 -8.55 -22.00
N LEU A 520 3.89 -8.56 -20.67
CA LEU A 520 5.06 -8.73 -19.79
C LEU A 520 4.84 -9.87 -18.79
N ASP A 521 5.89 -10.63 -18.51
CA ASP A 521 5.89 -11.64 -17.46
C ASP A 521 5.94 -11.03 -16.05
N SER A 522 5.29 -11.71 -15.10
CA SER A 522 5.28 -11.29 -13.71
C SER A 522 6.60 -11.64 -12.99
N VAL A 523 7.35 -10.60 -12.63
CA VAL A 523 8.54 -10.64 -11.72
C VAL A 523 8.21 -11.05 -10.27
N LYS A 524 7.05 -11.68 -10.04
CA LYS A 524 6.60 -12.22 -8.76
C LYS A 524 7.50 -13.39 -8.36
N ASN A 525 8.48 -13.08 -7.52
CA ASN A 525 9.32 -14.05 -6.83
C ASN A 525 8.54 -14.72 -5.69
N LYS A 526 8.74 -16.03 -5.51
CA LYS A 526 8.24 -16.73 -4.32
C LYS A 526 9.19 -16.41 -3.16
N PRO A 527 8.72 -16.00 -1.97
CA PRO A 527 9.60 -15.95 -0.79
C PRO A 527 10.12 -17.36 -0.51
N PHE A 528 11.41 -17.48 -0.27
CA PHE A 528 12.06 -18.78 -0.02
C PHE A 528 11.67 -19.37 1.34
N ASP A 529 11.22 -18.52 2.27
CA ASP A 529 11.04 -18.86 3.67
C ASP A 529 9.61 -18.56 4.18
N ASN A 530 9.13 -19.39 5.11
CA ASN A 530 7.78 -19.29 5.67
C ASN A 530 7.62 -18.19 6.73
N MET A 531 8.72 -17.58 7.18
CA MET A 531 8.70 -16.51 8.19
C MET A 531 8.12 -15.19 7.66
N ASN A 532 8.58 -14.71 6.50
CA ASN A 532 8.19 -13.39 5.96
C ASN A 532 6.94 -13.46 5.08
N LYS A 533 5.78 -13.71 5.72
CA LYS A 533 4.47 -13.67 5.06
C LYS A 533 4.08 -12.22 4.73
N SER A 534 4.02 -11.88 3.45
CA SER A 534 3.60 -10.53 3.02
C SER A 534 2.16 -10.21 3.49
N LEU A 535 1.94 -8.95 3.85
CA LEU A 535 0.66 -8.49 4.40
C LEU A 535 -0.51 -8.70 3.41
N LYS A 536 -1.65 -9.14 3.94
CA LYS A 536 -2.89 -9.26 3.17
C LYS A 536 -3.36 -7.85 2.73
N PRO A 537 -4.08 -7.72 1.60
CA PRO A 537 -4.56 -6.42 1.13
C PRO A 537 -5.36 -5.62 2.17
N ALA A 538 -6.15 -6.30 3.02
CA ALA A 538 -6.89 -5.66 4.11
C ALA A 538 -5.96 -5.03 5.17
N ASP A 539 -4.82 -5.64 5.47
CA ASP A 539 -3.86 -5.14 6.46
C ASP A 539 -2.98 -4.03 5.88
N LYS A 540 -2.70 -4.06 4.57
CA LYS A 540 -2.12 -2.92 3.84
C LYS A 540 -3.05 -1.70 3.86
N ARG A 541 -4.36 -1.88 3.64
CA ARG A 541 -5.35 -0.80 3.77
C ARG A 541 -5.41 -0.22 5.19
N LYS A 542 -5.34 -1.05 6.24
CA LYS A 542 -5.23 -0.55 7.63
C LYS A 542 -4.02 0.36 7.80
N ASN A 543 -2.86 0.00 7.24
CA ASN A 543 -1.66 0.84 7.32
C ASN A 543 -1.85 2.19 6.61
N VAL A 544 -2.53 2.24 5.45
CA VAL A 544 -2.88 3.50 4.78
C VAL A 544 -3.80 4.37 5.65
N LEU A 545 -4.81 3.77 6.27
CA LEU A 545 -5.70 4.51 7.18
C LEU A 545 -4.95 4.99 8.43
N ILE A 546 -4.21 4.12 9.12
CA ILE A 546 -3.38 4.48 10.28
C ILE A 546 -2.39 5.60 9.91
N ALA A 547 -1.81 5.54 8.71
CA ALA A 547 -0.98 6.60 8.19
C ALA A 547 -1.77 7.90 8.07
N TYR A 548 -2.84 7.96 7.29
CA TYR A 548 -3.70 9.13 7.15
C TYR A 548 -4.12 9.76 8.50
N TRP A 549 -4.49 8.94 9.49
CA TRP A 549 -4.90 9.42 10.82
C TRP A 549 -3.74 9.82 11.75
N SER A 550 -2.50 9.39 11.47
CA SER A 550 -1.35 9.66 12.36
C SER A 550 -1.00 11.14 12.61
N PRO A 551 -1.19 12.10 11.68
CA PRO A 551 -0.92 13.52 11.95
C PRO A 551 -1.83 14.17 12.99
N MET A 552 -2.91 13.51 13.42
CA MET A 552 -3.73 13.99 14.54
C MET A 552 -3.02 13.86 15.91
N TYR A 553 -1.89 13.16 15.97
CA TYR A 553 -1.11 12.95 17.20
C TYR A 553 0.31 13.51 17.04
N ASN A 554 0.64 14.54 17.83
CA ASN A 554 1.96 15.18 17.78
C ASN A 554 3.09 14.35 18.43
N GLU A 555 2.73 13.36 19.25
CA GLU A 555 3.64 12.59 20.10
C GLU A 555 3.24 11.12 20.19
N ILE A 556 4.19 10.26 20.56
CA ILE A 556 3.87 8.88 20.95
C ILE A 556 3.04 8.93 22.24
N LYS A 557 1.84 8.36 22.22
CA LYS A 557 1.01 8.13 23.40
C LYS A 557 1.00 6.63 23.77
N PRO A 558 0.78 6.25 25.04
CA PRO A 558 0.62 4.85 25.44
C PRO A 558 -0.56 4.17 24.73
N GLU A 559 -1.60 4.95 24.47
CA GLU A 559 -2.84 4.59 23.79
C GLU A 559 -3.28 5.76 22.88
N TYR A 560 -3.87 5.45 21.73
CA TYR A 560 -4.29 6.45 20.74
C TYR A 560 -5.81 6.52 20.75
N SER A 561 -6.37 7.30 21.68
CA SER A 561 -7.82 7.46 21.82
C SER A 561 -8.31 8.76 21.20
N VAL A 562 -9.30 8.66 20.32
CA VAL A 562 -10.03 9.80 19.73
C VAL A 562 -10.57 10.81 20.75
N ASN A 563 -10.80 10.40 22.01
CA ASN A 563 -11.27 11.28 23.08
C ASN A 563 -10.25 12.33 23.55
N GLN A 564 -8.99 12.24 23.10
CA GLN A 564 -7.93 13.23 23.39
C GLN A 564 -7.81 14.29 22.29
N LEU A 565 -8.67 14.24 21.27
CA LEU A 565 -8.62 15.09 20.08
C LEU A 565 -9.81 16.06 20.07
N THR A 566 -9.58 17.29 19.61
CA THR A 566 -10.65 18.30 19.46
C THR A 566 -11.35 18.15 18.11
N PRO A 567 -12.67 17.94 18.05
CA PRO A 567 -13.41 17.84 16.80
C PRO A 567 -13.80 19.21 16.22
N TYR A 568 -13.96 19.27 14.90
CA TYR A 568 -14.63 20.37 14.22
C TYR A 568 -16.14 20.24 14.40
N GLY A 569 -16.79 21.27 14.97
CA GLY A 569 -18.25 21.37 15.03
C GLY A 569 -18.86 22.01 13.78
N CYS A 570 -20.01 21.51 13.33
CA CYS A 570 -20.77 22.08 12.20
C CYS A 570 -22.27 21.86 12.40
N GLN A 571 -23.10 22.87 12.10
CA GLN A 571 -24.57 22.71 12.14
C GLN A 571 -25.04 21.81 10.99
N LEU A 572 -25.87 20.82 11.31
CA LEU A 572 -26.37 19.79 10.38
C LEU A 572 -26.97 20.41 9.09
N LYS A 573 -27.61 21.58 9.19
CA LYS A 573 -28.27 22.29 8.08
C LYS A 573 -27.31 22.70 6.94
N HIS A 574 -26.00 22.78 7.19
CA HIS A 574 -24.99 23.19 6.20
C HIS A 574 -24.34 22.01 5.45
N LEU A 575 -24.76 20.77 5.73
CA LEU A 575 -24.20 19.55 5.16
C LEU A 575 -25.23 18.80 4.31
N SER A 576 -24.86 18.39 3.10
CA SER A 576 -25.52 17.28 2.41
C SER A 576 -25.03 15.95 2.97
N VAL A 577 -25.89 14.92 2.97
CA VAL A 577 -25.53 13.57 3.41
C VAL A 577 -26.12 12.51 2.50
N GLU A 578 -25.33 11.50 2.17
CA GLU A 578 -25.70 10.38 1.29
C GLU A 578 -25.03 9.08 1.78
N CYS A 579 -25.64 7.94 1.49
CA CYS A 579 -25.08 6.61 1.76
C CYS A 579 -24.79 5.89 0.45
N VAL A 580 -23.50 5.66 0.15
CA VAL A 580 -23.03 5.15 -1.13
C VAL A 580 -23.10 3.62 -1.14
N THR A 581 -24.31 3.07 -1.29
CA THR A 581 -24.55 1.61 -1.36
C THR A 581 -24.35 1.02 -2.75
N GLY A 582 -24.19 1.86 -3.78
CA GLY A 582 -23.98 1.47 -5.18
C GLY A 582 -25.18 0.79 -5.86
N THR A 583 -26.32 0.69 -5.17
CA THR A 583 -27.64 0.42 -5.73
C THR A 583 -28.37 1.75 -5.94
N SER A 584 -29.00 1.97 -7.09
CA SER A 584 -29.81 3.16 -7.34
C SER A 584 -30.81 3.42 -6.20
N GLY A 585 -30.78 4.63 -5.66
CA GLY A 585 -31.29 4.90 -4.31
C GLY A 585 -32.81 4.78 -4.14
N GLY A 586 -33.22 4.45 -2.91
CA GLY A 586 -34.61 4.48 -2.48
C GLY A 586 -34.74 4.06 -1.01
N GLY A 587 -35.23 4.95 -0.15
CA GLY A 587 -35.57 4.63 1.25
C GLY A 587 -35.10 5.67 2.26
N LEU A 588 -33.78 5.74 2.51
CA LEU A 588 -33.25 6.42 3.70
C LEU A 588 -33.46 7.94 3.69
N LYS A 589 -34.16 8.41 4.72
CA LYS A 589 -34.34 9.83 5.05
C LYS A 589 -33.06 10.40 5.64
N ARG A 590 -32.89 11.72 5.51
CA ARG A 590 -31.75 12.48 6.02
C ARG A 590 -31.38 12.18 7.49
N HIS A 591 -32.35 12.00 8.39
CA HIS A 591 -32.08 11.66 9.79
C HIS A 591 -31.63 10.21 10.00
N GLU A 592 -32.10 9.27 9.16
CA GLU A 592 -31.68 7.86 9.19
C GLU A 592 -30.22 7.74 8.71
N ILE A 593 -29.83 8.57 7.72
CA ILE A 593 -28.43 8.68 7.26
C ILE A 593 -27.54 9.26 8.38
N PHE A 594 -27.96 10.34 9.05
CA PHE A 594 -27.19 10.87 10.20
C PHE A 594 -27.08 9.85 11.33
N ALA A 595 -28.16 9.14 11.68
CA ALA A 595 -28.11 8.08 12.69
C ALA A 595 -27.15 6.94 12.32
N ALA A 596 -27.07 6.57 11.03
CA ALA A 596 -26.11 5.59 10.52
C ALA A 596 -24.67 6.11 10.40
N MET A 597 -24.46 7.43 10.41
CA MET A 597 -23.13 8.06 10.41
C MET A 597 -22.52 8.20 11.81
N ASN A 598 -23.32 8.24 12.88
CA ASN A 598 -22.83 8.51 14.23
C ASN A 598 -21.84 7.43 14.73
N GLY A 599 -20.60 7.81 15.04
CA GLY A 599 -19.52 6.90 15.42
C GLY A 599 -18.80 6.20 14.26
N GLU A 600 -19.22 6.41 13.00
CA GLU A 600 -18.66 5.77 11.81
C GLU A 600 -17.71 6.69 11.02
N MET A 601 -17.01 6.10 10.04
CA MET A 601 -16.13 6.82 9.13
C MET A 601 -16.89 7.28 7.87
N VAL A 602 -16.78 8.56 7.55
CA VAL A 602 -17.41 9.20 6.37
C VAL A 602 -16.35 9.82 5.46
N ALA A 603 -16.63 9.93 4.16
CA ALA A 603 -15.83 10.73 3.25
C ALA A 603 -16.28 12.20 3.28
N LEU A 604 -15.31 13.10 3.31
CA LEU A 604 -15.47 14.54 3.44
C LEU A 604 -15.34 15.18 2.05
N CYS A 605 -16.46 15.61 1.49
CA CYS A 605 -16.55 16.01 0.09
C CYS A 605 -16.93 17.49 -0.09
N VAL A 606 -16.35 18.10 -1.12
CA VAL A 606 -16.81 19.37 -1.67
C VAL A 606 -18.07 19.09 -2.49
N ALA A 607 -19.17 19.75 -2.16
CA ALA A 607 -20.37 19.79 -3.00
C ALA A 607 -20.12 20.73 -4.18
N ASN A 608 -20.61 20.36 -5.37
CA ASN A 608 -20.40 21.16 -6.57
C ASN A 608 -21.71 21.89 -6.93
N ASN A 609 -21.63 23.19 -7.20
CA ASN A 609 -22.81 24.06 -7.33
C ASN A 609 -23.38 24.12 -8.76
N GLY A 610 -23.09 23.13 -9.62
CA GLY A 610 -23.43 23.15 -11.05
C GLY A 610 -23.90 21.80 -11.62
N THR A 611 -25.00 21.86 -12.37
CA THR A 611 -25.41 20.95 -13.46
C THR A 611 -24.92 19.50 -13.43
N THR A 612 -25.62 18.65 -12.66
CA THR A 612 -26.01 17.24 -12.96
C THR A 612 -25.01 16.17 -13.42
N GLN A 613 -23.75 16.48 -13.74
CA GLN A 613 -22.74 15.52 -14.22
C GLN A 613 -21.41 15.58 -13.48
N GLU A 614 -21.05 16.70 -12.85
CA GLU A 614 -19.80 16.79 -12.11
C GLU A 614 -19.89 16.19 -10.70
N GLN A 615 -19.32 15.00 -10.53
CA GLN A 615 -19.32 14.25 -9.27
C GLN A 615 -18.43 14.91 -8.18
N THR A 616 -18.81 14.69 -6.92
CA THR A 616 -18.19 15.27 -5.72
C THR A 616 -16.69 14.98 -5.60
N HIS A 617 -15.92 16.00 -5.22
CA HIS A 617 -14.48 15.86 -4.96
C HIS A 617 -14.25 15.50 -3.47
N CYS A 618 -13.61 14.37 -3.20
CA CYS A 618 -13.29 13.87 -1.86
C CYS A 618 -11.96 14.45 -1.34
N LEU A 619 -12.01 15.26 -0.27
CA LEU A 619 -10.84 15.87 0.37
C LEU A 619 -10.15 14.96 1.38
N GLY A 620 -10.82 13.92 1.86
CA GLY A 620 -10.29 13.00 2.87
C GLY A 620 -11.41 12.29 3.63
N TYR A 621 -11.07 11.58 4.70
CA TYR A 621 -12.01 10.90 5.60
C TYR A 621 -12.14 11.62 6.95
N GLY A 622 -13.32 11.52 7.55
CA GLY A 622 -13.68 12.01 8.88
C GLY A 622 -14.28 10.89 9.73
N ILE A 623 -14.06 10.92 11.03
CA ILE A 623 -14.81 10.14 12.01
C ILE A 623 -15.87 11.06 12.58
N VAL A 624 -17.14 10.68 12.50
CA VAL A 624 -18.22 11.41 13.19
C VAL A 624 -18.15 11.05 14.67
N TYR A 625 -17.58 11.95 15.46
CA TYR A 625 -17.34 11.75 16.89
C TYR A 625 -18.63 11.78 17.70
N CYS A 626 -19.54 12.68 17.32
CA CYS A 626 -20.86 12.83 17.94
C CYS A 626 -21.81 13.57 16.99
N ILE A 627 -23.11 13.33 17.13
CA ILE A 627 -24.17 14.17 16.58
C ILE A 627 -25.05 14.58 17.76
N ASP A 628 -25.21 15.89 17.96
CA ASP A 628 -26.12 16.48 18.93
C ASP A 628 -27.47 16.73 18.24
N PRO A 629 -28.53 15.96 18.57
CA PRO A 629 -29.81 16.08 17.91
C PRO A 629 -30.56 17.35 18.31
N ASP A 630 -30.29 17.90 19.51
CA ASP A 630 -31.05 19.00 20.11
C ASP A 630 -30.50 20.37 19.66
N ARG A 631 -29.17 20.48 19.55
CA ARG A 631 -28.49 21.64 18.94
C ARG A 631 -28.52 21.62 17.42
N HIS A 632 -28.85 20.46 16.83
CA HIS A 632 -28.66 20.16 15.41
C HIS A 632 -27.20 20.37 14.96
N GLU A 633 -26.24 19.88 15.75
CA GLU A 633 -24.79 19.98 15.50
C GLU A 633 -24.13 18.61 15.31
N LEU A 634 -23.02 18.59 14.59
CA LEU A 634 -22.25 17.38 14.28
C LEU A 634 -20.76 17.67 14.43
N PHE A 635 -20.05 16.73 15.06
CA PHE A 635 -18.65 16.86 15.44
C PHE A 635 -17.78 15.86 14.68
N ILE A 636 -16.82 16.33 13.88
CA ILE A 636 -15.91 15.51 13.06
C ILE A 636 -14.47 15.59 13.57
N LEU A 637 -13.85 14.42 13.71
CA LEU A 637 -12.40 14.28 13.82
C LEU A 637 -11.80 13.97 12.44
N THR A 638 -10.81 14.74 12.02
CA THR A 638 -10.10 14.55 10.74
C THR A 638 -8.71 15.19 10.77
N PRO A 639 -7.70 14.64 10.08
CA PRO A 639 -6.40 15.29 9.88
C PRO A 639 -6.44 16.43 8.85
N LEU A 640 -7.58 16.69 8.20
CA LEU A 640 -7.73 17.83 7.29
C LEU A 640 -7.65 19.17 8.04
N ASP A 641 -7.05 20.17 7.40
CA ASP A 641 -6.92 21.52 7.96
C ASP A 641 -8.21 22.34 7.87
N LEU A 642 -8.25 23.50 8.55
CA LEU A 642 -9.45 24.35 8.60
C LEU A 642 -9.89 24.89 7.23
N ASN A 643 -8.95 25.15 6.30
CA ASN A 643 -9.26 25.63 4.95
C ASN A 643 -9.84 24.50 4.08
N GLN A 644 -9.34 23.28 4.26
CA GLN A 644 -9.92 22.08 3.66
C GLN A 644 -11.32 21.82 4.24
N MET A 645 -11.49 21.88 5.56
CA MET A 645 -12.78 21.67 6.22
C MET A 645 -13.83 22.73 5.89
N ALA A 646 -13.45 24.00 5.73
CA ALA A 646 -14.37 25.06 5.30
C ALA A 646 -15.01 24.77 3.92
N ARG A 647 -14.31 24.02 3.05
CA ARG A 647 -14.79 23.59 1.73
C ARG A 647 -15.68 22.34 1.77
N VAL A 648 -15.70 21.59 2.86
CA VAL A 648 -16.56 20.40 3.00
C VAL A 648 -18.02 20.84 3.07
N LYS A 649 -18.87 20.21 2.25
CA LYS A 649 -20.32 20.48 2.16
C LYS A 649 -21.15 19.21 2.01
N THR A 650 -20.53 18.06 1.69
CA THR A 650 -21.19 16.76 1.64
C THR A 650 -20.42 15.74 2.48
N LEU A 651 -21.14 14.95 3.28
CA LEU A 651 -20.61 13.73 3.90
C LEU A 651 -21.14 12.51 3.15
N LEU A 652 -20.27 11.57 2.79
CA LEU A 652 -20.67 10.31 2.15
C LEU A 652 -20.37 9.13 3.10
N LEU A 653 -21.39 8.37 3.48
CA LEU A 653 -21.23 7.13 4.24
C LEU A 653 -20.91 5.97 3.29
N GLY A 654 -19.95 5.13 3.68
CA GLY A 654 -19.51 3.97 2.91
C GLY A 654 -19.97 2.62 3.49
N SER A 655 -19.57 1.56 2.80
CA SER A 655 -19.71 0.17 3.22
C SER A 655 -18.80 -0.13 4.43
N PRO A 656 -19.22 -1.01 5.36
CA PRO A 656 -18.38 -1.49 6.47
C PRO A 656 -17.07 -2.18 6.06
N SER A 657 -16.84 -2.42 4.76
CA SER A 657 -15.54 -2.86 4.24
C SER A 657 -14.43 -1.80 4.35
N LEU A 658 -14.80 -0.54 4.56
CA LEU A 658 -13.95 0.63 4.80
C LEU A 658 -13.98 1.10 6.27
N SER A 659 -14.50 0.31 7.21
CA SER A 659 -14.60 0.69 8.63
C SER A 659 -13.25 1.01 9.28
N LEU A 660 -13.24 1.99 10.18
CA LEU A 660 -12.10 2.35 11.03
C LEU A 660 -11.58 1.12 11.82
N PRO A 661 -10.25 0.93 11.99
CA PRO A 661 -9.73 -0.12 12.86
C PRO A 661 -10.24 0.09 14.30
N ARG A 662 -11.06 -0.81 14.85
CA ARG A 662 -11.77 -0.59 16.15
C ARG A 662 -10.88 -0.19 17.33
N LYS A 663 -9.60 -0.61 17.33
CA LYS A 663 -8.57 -0.17 18.30
C LYS A 663 -8.30 1.34 18.32
N PHE A 664 -8.68 2.09 17.27
CA PHE A 664 -8.55 3.55 17.20
C PHE A 664 -9.57 4.27 18.09
N LEU A 665 -10.63 3.57 18.51
CA LEU A 665 -11.64 4.03 19.46
C LEU A 665 -11.32 3.53 20.89
N ASP A 666 -10.80 2.30 20.99
CA ASP A 666 -10.79 1.51 22.21
C ASP A 666 -9.54 1.68 23.10
N ALA A 667 -9.65 2.61 24.04
CA ALA A 667 -9.00 2.52 25.35
C ALA A 667 -10.02 2.23 26.49
N ARG A 668 -11.30 2.60 26.27
CA ARG A 668 -12.41 2.49 27.24
C ARG A 668 -13.69 1.89 26.63
N CYS A 669 -13.61 1.37 25.40
CA CYS A 669 -14.80 0.94 24.66
C CYS A 669 -15.27 -0.47 25.03
N LYS A 670 -14.47 -1.28 25.74
CA LYS A 670 -14.99 -2.47 26.44
C LYS A 670 -16.17 -2.16 27.36
N GLU A 671 -16.09 -1.03 28.07
CA GLU A 671 -17.17 -0.56 28.94
C GLU A 671 -18.23 0.18 28.11
N LEU A 672 -17.86 1.14 27.25
CA LEU A 672 -18.84 1.93 26.47
C LEU A 672 -19.66 1.14 25.41
N TYR A 673 -19.22 -0.06 24.99
CA TYR A 673 -20.06 -0.96 24.17
C TYR A 673 -21.01 -1.86 25.00
N ALA A 674 -20.86 -1.90 26.32
CA ALA A 674 -21.91 -2.37 27.24
C ALA A 674 -22.77 -1.20 27.74
N ALA A 675 -22.14 -0.07 28.04
CA ALA A 675 -22.72 1.16 28.54
C ALA A 675 -22.72 2.26 27.45
N ARG A 676 -23.70 2.16 26.53
CA ARG A 676 -24.25 3.23 25.68
C ARG A 676 -23.26 4.34 25.25
N LEU A 677 -22.82 4.29 23.98
CA LEU A 677 -22.29 5.47 23.29
C LEU A 677 -23.20 6.70 23.52
N PRO A 678 -22.65 7.89 23.82
CA PRO A 678 -23.45 9.10 23.98
C PRO A 678 -24.37 9.32 22.77
N TYR A 679 -25.66 9.53 23.04
CA TYR A 679 -26.71 9.79 22.05
C TYR A 679 -26.96 8.67 21.01
N ALA A 680 -26.51 7.43 21.28
CA ALA A 680 -26.98 6.25 20.54
C ALA A 680 -28.42 5.91 20.97
N VAL A 681 -29.41 6.33 20.17
CA VAL A 681 -30.85 6.16 20.45
C VAL A 681 -31.22 4.68 20.57
N SER A 682 -31.77 4.30 21.72
CA SER A 682 -32.21 2.93 22.01
C SER A 682 -33.62 2.65 21.48
N GLY A 683 -33.72 2.15 20.25
CA GLY A 683 -34.90 1.42 19.77
C GLY A 683 -34.78 -0.09 20.06
N GLU A 684 -35.87 -0.83 20.00
CA GLU A 684 -35.92 -2.28 20.33
C GLU A 684 -35.19 -3.20 19.31
N GLY A 685 -34.61 -2.64 18.25
CA GLY A 685 -33.74 -3.36 17.33
C GLY A 685 -32.33 -3.55 17.89
N GLN A 686 -31.88 -4.80 18.05
CA GLN A 686 -30.53 -5.11 18.54
C GLN A 686 -29.42 -4.44 17.71
N ILE A 687 -28.61 -3.61 18.37
CA ILE A 687 -27.42 -2.97 17.77
C ILE A 687 -26.44 -4.05 17.32
N THR A 688 -26.40 -4.29 16.01
CA THR A 688 -25.64 -5.39 15.40
C THR A 688 -24.56 -4.89 14.46
N SER A 689 -23.58 -4.15 15.01
CA SER A 689 -22.30 -3.88 14.34
C SER A 689 -21.42 -5.13 14.15
N LYS A 690 -21.96 -6.34 14.36
CA LYS A 690 -21.36 -7.60 13.96
C LYS A 690 -21.56 -7.77 12.45
N THR A 691 -20.45 -7.90 11.71
CA THR A 691 -20.53 -8.56 10.40
C THR A 691 -21.14 -9.94 10.62
N THR A 692 -22.32 -10.21 10.06
CA THR A 692 -22.85 -11.58 10.06
C THR A 692 -21.99 -12.42 9.12
N SER A 693 -20.98 -13.09 9.68
CA SER A 693 -20.34 -14.20 8.99
C SER A 693 -21.42 -15.26 8.74
N ARG A 694 -22.03 -15.24 7.55
CA ARG A 694 -22.92 -16.31 7.06
C ARG A 694 -22.12 -17.58 6.78
N SER A 695 -21.45 -18.11 7.80
CA SER A 695 -21.11 -19.52 7.87
C SER A 695 -22.43 -20.27 7.95
N TYR A 696 -22.89 -20.78 6.81
CA TYR A 696 -24.08 -21.63 6.73
C TYR A 696 -23.83 -22.94 7.47
N ARG A 697 -24.04 -22.94 8.79
CA ARG A 697 -24.16 -24.15 9.59
C ARG A 697 -25.49 -24.80 9.23
N GLN A 698 -25.44 -25.68 8.24
CA GLN A 698 -26.55 -26.57 7.88
C GLN A 698 -27.10 -27.20 9.17
N PRO A 699 -28.41 -27.12 9.45
CA PRO A 699 -28.97 -27.57 10.72
C PRO A 699 -28.67 -29.05 10.98
N ALA A 700 -28.36 -29.41 12.23
CA ALA A 700 -27.95 -30.78 12.58
C ALA A 700 -28.97 -31.86 12.17
N LYS A 701 -30.26 -31.50 12.06
CA LYS A 701 -31.35 -32.35 11.56
C LYS A 701 -31.18 -32.83 10.10
N PHE A 702 -30.26 -32.24 9.33
CA PHE A 702 -29.95 -32.66 7.95
C PHE A 702 -28.69 -33.54 7.82
N ARG A 703 -28.01 -33.90 8.92
CA ARG A 703 -26.75 -34.69 8.86
C ARG A 703 -26.93 -36.20 8.76
N THR A 704 -28.16 -36.72 8.68
CA THR A 704 -28.46 -38.16 8.76
C THR A 704 -29.35 -38.67 7.62
N ARG A 705 -28.84 -38.64 6.38
CA ARG A 705 -29.27 -39.52 5.26
C ARG A 705 -28.32 -39.45 4.05
N ALA A 706 -27.13 -40.01 4.20
CA ALA A 706 -26.14 -40.16 3.11
C ALA A 706 -25.26 -41.42 3.31
N SER A 707 -25.88 -42.54 3.73
CA SER A 707 -25.16 -43.79 4.05
C SER A 707 -26.07 -45.02 3.91
N LYS A 708 -26.73 -45.18 2.75
CA LYS A 708 -27.40 -46.41 2.28
C LYS A 708 -27.97 -46.23 0.84
N SER A 709 -27.08 -46.29 -0.15
CA SER A 709 -27.35 -46.64 -1.56
C SER A 709 -26.01 -46.77 -2.29
#